data_AF-A0A4Y2M466-F1
#
_entry.id   AF-A0A4Y2M466-F1
#
_cell.length_a   1.000
_cell.length_b   1.000
_cell.length_c   1.000
_cell.angle_alpha   90.00
_cell.angle_beta   90.00
_cell.angle_gamma   90.00
#
_symmetry.space_group_name_H-M   'P 1'
#
loop_
_entity.id
_entity.type
_entity.pdbx_description
1 polymer ?
#
loop_
_entity_poly.entity_id
_entity_poly.type
_entity_poly.pdbx_seq_one_letter_code
_entity_poly.pdbx_strand_id
1 'polypeptide(L)'
;MKLKCVGEQTVTHGLFGGLKRRENHKKYSIELRNTENNFSCNVEVMDQNKICTSLPKLKDPKNIEELKQLEIFASDICLNENLCLYENDPKEIHILLGADTAARLFTGEIKNLSPDLIVMNTKLGWTVIGRSGIIENDSSSTLMSLLVNDVNISDLWSLPWIHDHPPLPDGRKIAERRLNSCIKALERAEKLVDYDDVFQDWQKEGIIEEVDPMQEIKQGQHFLPHHPVYKENSTTKVRPVFDGSAKERNTPSINDCLEKGPNLVELIPSLINRFHVGKYGRQHKKELARFISESQALLSTAKFELRGWEHSPTEDKIEERQEDRKFPVLGLLWNLPKDTMSLDMKSLMKEDKGPTTKRKILSTVHRIFDPIGFSCPVTLEPKCLLQECWKLGLSWDAELPLLITERFERWKMKLPKLNALEIPRYVREDFAEDSKLSIHVFCDASQSAYATCIFLRAESADNTSCQLIQARNRVAPLKKISIPRLELLSCTIGARLAKATISELGLEKIPIFYWSDSMNALYWIKRNDNWATFVYNRVLEIRKLTNPEDWRHISGTLNPADLPSLGSNAEELVKSLWWEGPNWLRMPIEDWPVSETIPDFDVVNSEKRKSIVSVTNTTTEQLEYFSKVSSFRKMTRITAWIFRFYKNAKTQKKERKGGSLDLEELDAAEKFILKQVQSQCFSGNEKLNLQTFLDSDGLLRIKTKISQRRRRTP
;
A
#
# COMPACT_ATOMS: atom_id res chain seq x y z
N MET A 1 51.97 -2.81 2.27
CA MET A 1 51.45 -4.18 2.46
C MET A 1 51.82 -5.00 1.21
N LYS A 2 52.39 -6.22 1.32
CA LYS A 2 52.61 -7.09 0.15
C LYS A 2 51.40 -8.01 -0.04
N LEU A 3 50.41 -7.57 -0.82
CA LEU A 3 49.22 -8.37 -1.15
C LEU A 3 49.52 -9.33 -2.31
N LYS A 4 48.99 -10.55 -2.27
CA LYS A 4 49.14 -11.54 -3.34
C LYS A 4 48.05 -11.35 -4.40
N CYS A 5 48.43 -11.21 -5.66
CA CYS A 5 47.50 -11.09 -6.77
C CYS A 5 46.70 -12.40 -6.95
N VAL A 6 45.37 -12.28 -7.07
CA VAL A 6 44.43 -13.40 -7.25
C VAL A 6 43.84 -13.48 -8.66
N GLY A 7 44.03 -12.46 -9.49
CA GLY A 7 43.58 -12.41 -10.89
C GLY A 7 43.77 -11.05 -11.52
N GLU A 8 43.31 -10.87 -12.76
CA GLU A 8 43.28 -9.57 -13.45
C GLU A 8 41.87 -9.31 -14.00
N GLN A 9 41.45 -8.05 -14.05
CA GLN A 9 40.18 -7.63 -14.63
C GLN A 9 40.34 -6.35 -15.45
N THR A 10 39.81 -6.39 -16.66
CA THR A 10 39.68 -5.20 -17.50
C THR A 10 38.44 -4.43 -17.09
N VAL A 11 38.62 -3.17 -16.71
CA VAL A 11 37.54 -2.24 -16.33
C VAL A 11 37.48 -1.10 -17.33
N THR A 12 36.27 -0.74 -17.74
CA THR A 12 36.03 0.45 -18.56
C THR A 12 35.59 1.59 -17.66
N HIS A 13 36.47 2.55 -17.42
CA HIS A 13 36.18 3.79 -16.69
C HIS A 13 35.43 4.75 -17.61
N GLY A 14 34.27 5.23 -17.18
CA GLY A 14 33.48 6.23 -17.91
C GLY A 14 33.28 7.49 -17.09
N LEU A 15 33.50 8.67 -17.70
CA LEU A 15 33.07 9.94 -17.11
C LEU A 15 31.66 10.31 -17.61
N PHE A 16 30.87 10.99 -16.76
CA PHE A 16 29.62 11.63 -17.19
C PHE A 16 29.94 12.61 -18.32
N GLY A 17 29.61 12.25 -19.56
CA GLY A 17 30.07 12.94 -20.78
C GLY A 17 30.54 12.00 -21.90
N GLY A 18 30.63 10.69 -21.66
CA GLY A 18 30.77 9.67 -22.72
C GLY A 18 32.21 9.28 -23.07
N LEU A 19 33.22 9.92 -22.48
CA LEU A 19 34.61 9.46 -22.56
C LEU A 19 34.77 8.16 -21.76
N LYS A 20 35.14 7.08 -22.45
CA LYS A 20 35.42 5.76 -21.88
C LYS A 20 36.92 5.44 -22.01
N ARG A 21 37.55 5.00 -20.94
CA ARG A 21 38.94 4.52 -20.90
C ARG A 21 38.98 3.09 -20.36
N ARG A 22 39.65 2.19 -21.07
CA ARG A 22 39.82 0.79 -20.64
C ARG A 22 41.15 0.63 -19.93
N GLU A 23 41.14 0.05 -18.75
CA GLU A 23 42.34 -0.22 -17.94
C GLU A 23 42.27 -1.64 -17.38
N ASN A 24 43.42 -2.31 -17.30
CA ASN A 24 43.54 -3.62 -16.66
C ASN A 24 44.02 -3.42 -15.24
N HIS A 25 43.30 -4.01 -14.29
CA HIS A 25 43.62 -3.97 -12.88
C HIS A 25 43.92 -5.38 -12.37
N LYS A 26 44.91 -5.49 -11.49
CA LYS A 26 45.18 -6.69 -10.72
C LYS A 26 44.20 -6.77 -9.56
N LYS A 27 43.64 -7.96 -9.35
CA LYS A 27 42.78 -8.28 -8.22
C LYS A 27 43.60 -8.78 -7.05
N TYR A 28 43.19 -8.39 -5.86
CA TYR A 28 43.74 -8.81 -4.59
C TYR A 28 42.61 -9.20 -3.66
N SER A 29 42.80 -10.25 -2.86
CA SER A 29 41.90 -10.56 -1.75
C SER A 29 42.44 -9.89 -0.48
N ILE A 30 41.61 -9.11 0.19
CA ILE A 30 41.93 -8.45 1.45
C ILE A 30 40.93 -8.86 2.53
N GLU A 31 41.40 -8.95 3.77
CA GLU A 31 40.54 -9.13 4.94
C GLU A 31 40.27 -7.77 5.56
N LEU A 32 39.00 -7.35 5.58
CA LEU A 32 38.54 -6.22 6.38
C LEU A 32 38.21 -6.72 7.78
N ARG A 33 38.72 -6.05 8.80
CA ARG A 33 38.46 -6.38 10.20
C ARG A 33 38.18 -5.11 10.98
N ASN A 34 37.22 -5.15 11.89
CA ASN A 34 37.01 -4.03 12.79
C ASN A 34 38.07 -3.98 13.90
N THR A 35 38.22 -2.83 14.54
CA THR A 35 39.24 -2.59 15.57
C THR A 35 39.03 -3.44 16.83
N GLU A 36 37.81 -3.87 17.09
CA GLU A 36 37.44 -4.77 18.20
C GLU A 36 37.70 -6.25 17.90
N ASN A 37 38.14 -6.60 16.67
CA ASN A 37 38.36 -7.97 16.19
C ASN A 37 37.15 -8.91 16.32
N ASN A 38 35.93 -8.39 16.48
CA ASN A 38 34.70 -9.21 16.60
C ASN A 38 34.00 -9.43 15.24
N PHE A 39 34.44 -8.75 14.19
CA PHE A 39 33.96 -8.94 12.83
C PHE A 39 35.11 -8.90 11.82
N SER A 40 35.14 -9.86 10.91
CA SER A 40 35.95 -9.78 9.69
C SER A 40 35.22 -10.31 8.46
N CYS A 41 35.60 -9.81 7.29
CA CYS A 41 35.14 -10.33 6.01
C CYS A 41 36.23 -10.20 4.94
N ASN A 42 36.24 -11.15 4.01
CA ASN A 42 37.12 -11.06 2.83
C ASN A 42 36.42 -10.30 1.72
N VAL A 43 37.17 -9.41 1.07
CA VAL A 43 36.73 -8.61 -0.08
C VAL A 43 37.77 -8.71 -1.18
N GLU A 44 37.32 -8.86 -2.42
CA GLU A 44 38.21 -8.72 -3.58
C GLU A 44 38.27 -7.25 -4.00
N VAL A 45 39.47 -6.72 -4.10
CA VAL A 45 39.75 -5.33 -4.51
C VAL A 45 40.68 -5.29 -5.71
N MET A 46 40.64 -4.19 -6.45
CA MET A 46 41.50 -3.95 -7.61
C MET A 46 42.57 -2.91 -7.26
N ASP A 47 43.77 -3.02 -7.84
CA ASP A 47 44.79 -1.98 -7.69
C ASP A 47 44.42 -0.70 -8.45
N GLN A 48 44.79 0.44 -7.89
CA GLN A 48 44.74 1.71 -8.58
C GLN A 48 45.84 2.62 -8.03
N ASN A 49 46.54 3.33 -8.92
CA ASN A 49 47.65 4.21 -8.53
C ASN A 49 47.18 5.36 -7.64
N LYS A 50 45.98 5.88 -7.89
CA LYS A 50 45.31 6.91 -7.09
C LYS A 50 43.80 6.76 -7.25
N ILE A 51 43.08 6.54 -6.15
CA ILE A 51 41.62 6.35 -6.17
C ILE A 51 40.90 7.67 -6.44
N CYS A 52 41.22 8.71 -5.65
CA CYS A 52 40.69 10.06 -5.85
C CYS A 52 41.62 11.13 -5.26
N THR A 53 41.23 12.39 -5.36
CA THR A 53 41.85 13.49 -4.61
C THR A 53 41.54 13.38 -3.12
N SER A 54 42.23 14.17 -2.30
CA SER A 54 42.02 14.18 -0.85
C SER A 54 40.56 14.43 -0.49
N LEU A 55 40.02 13.67 0.47
CA LEU A 55 38.67 13.89 1.00
C LEU A 55 38.69 14.84 2.21
N PRO A 56 37.74 15.78 2.30
CA PRO A 56 37.59 16.61 3.48
C PRO A 56 37.11 15.77 4.67
N LYS A 57 37.82 15.86 5.81
CA LYS A 57 37.37 15.27 7.09
C LYS A 57 36.22 16.09 7.69
N LEU A 58 35.35 15.46 8.48
CA LEU A 58 34.31 16.16 9.22
C LEU A 58 34.94 17.05 10.30
N LYS A 59 34.87 18.37 10.12
CA LYS A 59 35.48 19.36 11.02
C LYS A 59 34.47 20.24 11.76
N ASP A 60 33.17 20.08 11.51
CA ASP A 60 32.13 20.90 12.13
C ASP A 60 32.03 20.61 13.64
N PRO A 61 32.35 21.58 14.53
CA PRO A 61 32.33 21.39 15.97
C PRO A 61 30.98 20.91 16.50
N LYS A 62 29.86 21.32 15.88
CA LYS A 62 28.51 20.94 16.32
C LYS A 62 28.25 19.45 16.13
N ASN A 63 28.57 18.92 14.95
CA ASN A 63 28.40 17.50 14.65
C ASN A 63 29.35 16.64 15.51
N ILE A 64 30.56 17.14 15.82
CA ILE A 64 31.50 16.46 16.71
C ILE A 64 30.98 16.41 18.15
N GLU A 65 30.37 17.48 18.65
CA GLU A 65 29.75 17.52 19.98
C GLU A 65 28.53 16.62 20.07
N GLU A 66 27.70 16.58 19.01
CA GLU A 66 26.53 15.70 18.94
C GLU A 66 26.92 14.22 18.89
N LEU A 67 27.97 13.85 18.14
CA LEU A 67 28.55 12.50 18.18
C LEU A 67 28.98 12.09 19.59
N LYS A 68 29.59 13.02 20.35
CA LYS A 68 29.97 12.78 21.76
C LYS A 68 28.74 12.59 22.65
N GLN A 69 27.68 13.39 22.47
CA GLN A 69 26.43 13.23 23.21
C GLN A 69 25.75 11.89 22.92
N LEU A 70 25.91 11.37 21.71
CA LEU A 70 25.40 10.06 21.30
C LEU A 70 26.31 8.89 21.72
N GLU A 71 27.40 9.17 22.44
CA GLU A 71 28.46 8.22 22.84
C GLU A 71 29.08 7.47 21.64
N ILE A 72 29.13 8.13 20.47
CA ILE A 72 29.70 7.56 19.24
C ILE A 72 31.14 8.03 19.08
N PHE A 73 32.06 7.06 19.00
CA PHE A 73 33.46 7.31 18.70
C PHE A 73 33.73 7.17 17.19
N ALA A 74 34.15 8.26 16.56
CA ALA A 74 34.63 8.28 15.18
C ALA A 74 36.16 8.44 15.17
N SER A 75 36.87 7.38 14.77
CA SER A 75 38.34 7.30 14.78
C SER A 75 39.00 8.43 13.97
N ASP A 76 38.43 8.78 12.82
CA ASP A 76 38.98 9.76 11.89
C ASP A 76 38.85 11.22 12.38
N ILE A 77 38.11 11.42 13.48
CA ILE A 77 37.82 12.72 14.10
C ILE A 77 38.54 12.84 15.46
N CYS A 78 38.61 11.75 16.23
CA CYS A 78 38.99 11.77 17.64
C CYS A 78 40.43 11.31 17.93
N LEU A 79 41.15 10.74 16.96
CA LEU A 79 42.54 10.30 17.15
C LEU A 79 43.53 11.41 16.75
N ASN A 80 44.59 11.61 17.56
CA ASN A 80 45.76 12.38 17.13
C ASN A 80 46.34 11.72 15.87
N GLU A 81 46.73 12.53 14.87
CA GLU A 81 47.27 12.07 13.57
C GLU A 81 48.45 11.08 13.69
N ASN A 82 49.08 10.99 14.87
CA ASN A 82 50.19 10.09 15.19
C ASN A 82 49.79 8.63 15.52
N LEU A 83 48.50 8.29 15.56
CA LEU A 83 48.00 6.92 15.87
C LEU A 83 47.57 6.10 14.64
N CYS A 84 47.52 6.71 13.45
CA CYS A 84 47.38 5.96 12.20
C CYS A 84 48.68 5.19 11.95
N LEU A 85 48.65 3.87 12.10
CA LEU A 85 49.83 2.98 11.99
C LEU A 85 50.51 3.02 10.60
N TYR A 86 49.90 3.68 9.62
CA TYR A 86 50.41 3.88 8.28
C TYR A 86 49.90 5.22 7.75
N GLU A 87 50.69 6.29 7.78
CA GLU A 87 50.51 7.38 6.81
C GLU A 87 51.70 8.35 6.82
N ASN A 88 52.27 8.55 5.62
CA ASN A 88 53.03 9.76 5.28
C ASN A 88 52.08 10.86 4.73
N ASP A 89 50.79 10.55 4.47
CA ASP A 89 49.77 11.51 4.00
C ASP A 89 48.32 11.12 4.42
N PRO A 90 47.79 11.65 5.54
CA PRO A 90 46.55 11.19 6.17
C PRO A 90 45.22 11.59 5.51
N LYS A 91 45.27 11.85 4.20
CA LYS A 91 44.18 12.39 3.39
C LYS A 91 43.85 11.54 2.17
N GLU A 92 44.57 10.45 1.91
CA GLU A 92 44.35 9.59 0.75
C GLU A 92 43.38 8.42 1.05
N ILE A 93 42.50 8.09 0.11
CA ILE A 93 41.67 6.88 0.20
C ILE A 93 42.53 5.67 -0.17
N HIS A 94 42.66 4.75 0.77
CA HIS A 94 43.41 3.50 0.57
C HIS A 94 42.55 2.36 -0.01
N ILE A 95 41.25 2.34 0.28
CA ILE A 95 40.31 1.30 -0.16
C ILE A 95 38.98 1.96 -0.53
N LEU A 96 38.45 1.63 -1.71
CA LEU A 96 37.11 2.00 -2.15
C LEU A 96 36.23 0.75 -2.19
N LEU A 97 35.11 0.77 -1.46
CA LEU A 97 34.16 -0.34 -1.40
C LEU A 97 32.97 -0.10 -2.33
N GLY A 98 32.62 -1.12 -3.13
CA GLY A 98 31.43 -1.13 -3.97
C GLY A 98 30.13 -1.21 -3.16
N ALA A 99 29.01 -0.85 -3.78
CA ALA A 99 27.69 -0.83 -3.12
C ALA A 99 27.22 -2.22 -2.66
N ASP A 100 27.57 -3.26 -3.42
CA ASP A 100 27.37 -4.68 -3.10
C ASP A 100 28.05 -5.08 -1.77
N THR A 101 29.29 -4.61 -1.57
CA THR A 101 30.05 -4.87 -0.34
C THR A 101 29.58 -3.98 0.80
N ALA A 102 29.32 -2.69 0.53
CA ALA A 102 28.82 -1.75 1.53
C ALA A 102 27.48 -2.22 2.15
N ALA A 103 26.53 -2.68 1.32
CA ALA A 103 25.25 -3.18 1.79
C ALA A 103 25.38 -4.34 2.79
N ARG A 104 26.39 -5.22 2.64
CA ARG A 104 26.65 -6.34 3.55
C ARG A 104 27.19 -5.90 4.92
N LEU A 105 27.76 -4.70 4.99
CA LEU A 105 28.32 -4.11 6.21
C LEU A 105 27.27 -3.32 7.00
N PHE A 106 26.17 -2.90 6.38
CA PHE A 106 25.15 -2.11 7.04
C PHE A 106 24.35 -2.95 8.05
N THR A 107 24.14 -2.42 9.24
CA THR A 107 23.32 -3.09 10.28
C THR A 107 21.87 -2.60 10.29
N GLY A 108 21.60 -1.44 9.66
CA GLY A 108 20.31 -0.76 9.67
C GLY A 108 20.08 0.15 10.89
N GLU A 109 20.98 0.18 11.87
CA GLU A 109 20.92 1.14 12.98
C GLU A 109 21.40 2.52 12.52
N ILE A 110 20.48 3.49 12.51
CA ILE A 110 20.70 4.85 12.00
C ILE A 110 20.34 5.87 13.08
N LYS A 111 21.19 6.88 13.27
CA LYS A 111 20.92 8.07 14.08
C LYS A 111 21.10 9.33 13.23
N ASN A 112 20.21 10.29 13.36
CA ASN A 112 20.32 11.58 12.65
C ASN A 112 21.26 12.50 13.44
N LEU A 113 22.15 13.21 12.74
CA LEU A 113 22.95 14.31 13.30
C LEU A 113 22.30 15.65 12.88
N SER A 114 22.42 15.98 11.60
CA SER A 114 21.81 17.18 11.02
C SER A 114 20.82 16.80 9.90
N PRO A 115 20.01 17.74 9.38
CA PRO A 115 19.00 17.43 8.36
C PRO A 115 19.55 16.66 7.14
N ASP A 116 20.84 16.85 6.83
CA ASP A 116 21.51 16.26 5.69
C ASP A 116 22.64 15.26 6.07
N LEU A 117 22.82 14.94 7.37
CA LEU A 117 23.83 14.01 7.87
C LEU A 117 23.23 12.96 8.81
N ILE A 118 23.55 11.70 8.55
CA ILE A 118 23.22 10.56 9.41
C ILE A 118 24.49 9.84 9.85
N VAL A 119 24.38 9.08 10.94
CA VAL A 119 25.37 8.07 11.34
C VAL A 119 24.72 6.71 11.27
N MET A 120 25.37 5.78 10.60
CA MET A 120 24.94 4.40 10.53
C MET A 120 25.95 3.51 11.25
N ASN A 121 25.44 2.60 12.08
CA ASN A 121 26.26 1.54 12.64
C ASN A 121 26.53 0.51 11.54
N THR A 122 27.79 0.25 11.25
CA THR A 122 28.20 -0.81 10.32
C THR A 122 28.95 -1.89 11.09
N LYS A 123 29.14 -3.06 10.47
CA LYS A 123 29.96 -4.12 11.06
C LYS A 123 31.44 -3.75 11.25
N LEU A 124 31.90 -2.64 10.64
CA LEU A 124 33.24 -2.08 10.83
C LEU A 124 33.28 -0.94 11.86
N GLY A 125 32.13 -0.52 12.40
CA GLY A 125 31.99 0.61 13.31
C GLY A 125 31.03 1.68 12.77
N TRP A 126 30.94 2.80 13.47
CA TRP A 126 30.06 3.91 13.10
C TRP A 126 30.59 4.67 11.88
N THR A 127 29.72 4.92 10.91
CA THR A 127 30.03 5.66 9.68
C THR A 127 29.09 6.85 9.51
N VAL A 128 29.66 8.04 9.29
CA VAL A 128 28.89 9.26 8.99
C VAL A 128 28.62 9.32 7.49
N ILE A 129 27.37 9.57 7.10
CA ILE A 129 26.92 9.59 5.71
C ILE A 129 26.06 10.83 5.48
N GLY A 130 26.30 11.52 4.37
CA GLY A 130 25.45 12.63 3.92
C GLY A 130 26.26 13.85 3.50
N ARG A 131 25.57 14.97 3.32
CA ARG A 131 26.18 16.20 2.81
C ARG A 131 26.74 17.03 3.97
N SER A 132 28.05 17.16 4.02
CA SER A 132 28.70 18.14 4.88
C SER A 132 28.55 19.54 4.26
N GLY A 133 28.13 20.53 5.04
CA GLY A 133 27.91 21.92 4.58
C GLY A 133 29.20 22.70 4.25
N ILE A 134 30.35 22.03 4.13
CA ILE A 134 31.64 22.65 3.85
C ILE A 134 31.70 23.03 2.37
N ILE A 135 31.66 24.33 2.07
CA ILE A 135 31.92 24.90 0.76
C ILE A 135 33.41 25.27 0.72
N GLU A 136 34.29 24.29 0.53
CA GLU A 136 35.66 24.57 0.07
C GLU A 136 35.70 24.42 -1.46
N ASN A 137 36.45 25.30 -2.14
CA ASN A 137 36.58 25.34 -3.60
C ASN A 137 37.37 24.16 -4.20
N ASP A 138 37.80 23.19 -3.39
CA ASP A 138 38.31 21.91 -3.87
C ASP A 138 37.13 20.98 -4.12
N SER A 139 36.60 21.04 -5.33
CA SER A 139 35.54 20.15 -5.79
C SER A 139 36.07 18.71 -5.89
N SER A 140 35.94 17.93 -4.84
CA SER A 140 36.01 16.46 -4.92
C SER A 140 34.75 15.98 -5.64
N SER A 141 34.83 15.80 -6.95
CA SER A 141 33.79 15.11 -7.70
C SER A 141 33.68 13.68 -7.17
N THR A 142 32.50 13.30 -6.67
CA THR A 142 32.20 11.92 -6.30
C THR A 142 32.47 11.03 -7.51
N LEU A 143 33.59 10.31 -7.50
CA LEU A 143 33.92 9.29 -8.48
C LEU A 143 33.00 8.09 -8.19
N MET A 144 31.78 8.14 -8.72
CA MET A 144 31.00 6.93 -8.92
C MET A 144 31.68 6.14 -10.03
N SER A 145 32.61 5.24 -9.66
CA SER A 145 32.97 4.12 -10.52
C SER A 145 31.74 3.20 -10.60
N LEU A 146 30.82 3.56 -11.48
CA LEU A 146 29.76 2.65 -11.91
C LEU A 146 30.49 1.54 -12.66
N LEU A 147 30.46 0.32 -12.12
CA LEU A 147 30.65 -0.87 -12.94
C LEU A 147 29.50 -0.87 -13.96
N VAL A 148 29.73 -0.20 -15.09
CA VAL A 148 28.91 -0.38 -16.27
C VAL A 148 29.36 -1.71 -16.86
N ASN A 149 28.82 -2.81 -16.31
CA ASN A 149 28.72 -3.99 -17.12
C ASN A 149 27.80 -3.59 -18.27
N ASP A 150 28.33 -3.59 -19.50
CA ASP A 150 27.49 -3.68 -20.68
C ASP A 150 26.79 -5.05 -20.55
N VAL A 151 25.68 -5.10 -19.81
CA VAL A 151 24.83 -6.28 -19.72
C VAL A 151 24.39 -6.50 -21.14
N ASN A 152 24.87 -7.59 -21.73
CA ASN A 152 24.43 -7.92 -23.07
C ASN A 152 22.94 -8.28 -22.93
N ILE A 153 22.09 -7.83 -23.85
CA ILE A 153 20.66 -8.15 -23.77
C ILE A 153 20.44 -9.67 -23.69
N SER A 154 21.38 -10.47 -24.23
CA SER A 154 21.44 -11.92 -24.01
C SER A 154 21.36 -12.36 -22.55
N ASP A 155 21.91 -11.56 -21.62
CA ASP A 155 21.97 -11.87 -20.20
C ASP A 155 20.61 -11.70 -19.51
N LEU A 156 19.71 -10.84 -20.04
CA LEU A 156 18.29 -10.79 -19.65
C LEU A 156 17.53 -12.07 -19.98
N TRP A 157 18.06 -12.87 -20.92
CA TRP A 157 17.45 -14.12 -21.37
C TRP A 157 18.11 -15.36 -20.77
N SER A 158 19.10 -15.16 -19.88
CA SER A 158 19.45 -16.23 -18.96
C SER A 158 18.21 -16.59 -18.15
N LEU A 159 17.98 -17.90 -17.95
CA LEU A 159 16.92 -18.33 -17.07
C LEU A 159 17.13 -17.68 -15.69
N PRO A 160 16.12 -17.00 -15.13
CA PRO A 160 16.29 -16.23 -13.89
C PRO A 160 16.36 -17.21 -12.71
N TRP A 161 17.53 -17.79 -12.48
CA TRP A 161 17.74 -18.77 -11.43
C TRP A 161 17.64 -18.13 -10.04
N ILE A 162 16.94 -18.79 -9.12
CA ILE A 162 16.96 -18.42 -7.71
C ILE A 162 18.38 -18.66 -7.16
N HIS A 163 18.90 -17.70 -6.41
CA HIS A 163 20.18 -17.85 -5.72
C HIS A 163 20.17 -19.07 -4.79
N ASP A 164 21.17 -19.94 -4.90
CA ASP A 164 21.27 -21.22 -4.15
C ASP A 164 20.08 -22.18 -4.33
N HIS A 165 19.44 -22.19 -5.51
CA HIS A 165 18.39 -23.16 -5.80
C HIS A 165 18.89 -24.62 -5.65
N PRO A 166 18.01 -25.58 -5.28
CA PRO A 166 18.40 -26.99 -5.18
C PRO A 166 18.86 -27.56 -6.54
N PRO A 167 19.75 -28.57 -6.57
CA PRO A 167 20.20 -29.18 -7.82
C PRO A 167 19.03 -29.67 -8.67
N LEU A 168 18.92 -29.13 -9.90
CA LEU A 168 17.88 -29.50 -10.86
C LEU A 168 18.29 -30.81 -11.57
N PRO A 169 17.50 -31.90 -11.48
CA PRO A 169 17.76 -33.11 -12.25
C PRO A 169 17.46 -32.91 -13.75
N ASP A 170 17.94 -33.81 -14.62
CA ASP A 170 17.73 -33.70 -16.07
C ASP A 170 16.26 -33.80 -16.50
N GLY A 171 15.40 -34.52 -15.78
CA GLY A 171 13.98 -34.68 -16.15
C GLY A 171 13.68 -35.57 -17.37
N ARG A 172 14.68 -36.26 -17.95
CA ARG A 172 14.52 -37.04 -19.19
C ARG A 172 13.47 -38.14 -19.06
N LYS A 173 13.53 -38.93 -17.98
CA LYS A 173 12.60 -40.06 -17.73
C LYS A 173 11.14 -39.65 -17.62
N ILE A 174 10.84 -38.48 -17.05
CA ILE A 174 9.47 -37.99 -16.92
C ILE A 174 8.97 -37.41 -18.25
N ALA A 175 9.83 -36.71 -18.99
CA ALA A 175 9.52 -36.19 -20.31
C ALA A 175 9.21 -37.32 -21.31
N GLU A 176 10.06 -38.35 -21.40
CA GLU A 176 9.86 -39.50 -22.30
C GLU A 176 8.57 -40.28 -21.99
N ARG A 177 8.26 -40.51 -20.70
CA ARG A 177 7.01 -41.17 -20.30
C ARG A 177 5.78 -40.38 -20.72
N ARG A 178 5.81 -39.05 -20.56
CA ARG A 178 4.71 -38.18 -20.96
C ARG A 178 4.59 -38.07 -22.47
N LEU A 179 5.71 -38.00 -23.19
CA LEU A 179 5.75 -38.02 -24.66
C LEU A 179 5.10 -39.29 -25.21
N ASN A 180 5.51 -40.47 -24.73
CA ASN A 180 4.91 -41.75 -25.14
C ASN A 180 3.40 -41.81 -24.88
N SER A 181 2.94 -41.25 -23.77
CA SER A 181 1.51 -41.17 -23.44
C SER A 181 0.77 -40.19 -24.37
N CYS A 182 1.42 -39.07 -24.70
CA CYS A 182 0.91 -38.05 -25.61
C CYS A 182 0.78 -38.58 -27.04
N ILE A 183 1.80 -39.26 -27.56
CA ILE A 183 1.79 -39.88 -28.90
C ILE A 183 0.62 -40.85 -29.02
N LYS A 184 0.46 -41.78 -28.06
CA LYS A 184 -0.67 -42.72 -28.05
C LYS A 184 -2.03 -42.04 -28.03
N ALA A 185 -2.16 -40.90 -27.34
CA ALA A 185 -3.40 -40.14 -27.32
C ALA A 185 -3.66 -39.42 -28.65
N LEU A 186 -2.62 -38.89 -29.28
CA LEU A 186 -2.67 -38.21 -30.57
C LEU A 186 -2.96 -39.15 -31.74
N GLU A 187 -2.37 -40.34 -31.75
CA GLU A 187 -2.63 -41.39 -32.74
C GLU A 187 -4.11 -41.80 -32.70
N ARG A 188 -4.66 -42.04 -31.51
CA ARG A 188 -6.10 -42.36 -31.34
C ARG A 188 -7.02 -41.24 -31.78
N ALA A 189 -6.55 -40.00 -31.73
CA ALA A 189 -7.31 -38.83 -32.13
C ALA A 189 -7.08 -38.43 -33.60
N GLU A 190 -6.22 -39.16 -34.32
CA GLU A 190 -5.79 -38.85 -35.71
C GLU A 190 -5.17 -37.44 -35.84
N LYS A 191 -4.43 -36.98 -34.82
CA LYS A 191 -3.84 -35.62 -34.77
C LYS A 191 -2.32 -35.61 -34.57
N LEU A 192 -1.66 -36.75 -34.75
CA LEU A 192 -0.21 -36.84 -34.57
C LEU A 192 0.55 -36.02 -35.62
N VAL A 193 0.14 -36.11 -36.89
CA VAL A 193 0.76 -35.36 -38.00
C VAL A 193 0.66 -33.86 -37.77
N ASP A 194 -0.54 -33.35 -37.46
CA ASP A 194 -0.76 -31.93 -37.12
C ASP A 194 0.18 -31.43 -36.02
N TYR A 195 0.53 -32.30 -35.06
CA TYR A 195 1.40 -31.95 -33.94
C TYR A 195 2.88 -32.01 -34.31
N ASP A 196 3.28 -32.99 -35.11
CA ASP A 196 4.66 -33.15 -35.61
C ASP A 196 5.05 -32.02 -36.56
N ASP A 197 4.13 -31.59 -37.43
CA ASP A 197 4.32 -30.48 -38.37
C ASP A 197 4.80 -29.20 -37.64
N VAL A 198 4.32 -28.95 -36.42
CA VAL A 198 4.77 -27.79 -35.63
C VAL A 198 6.26 -27.86 -35.28
N PHE A 199 6.77 -29.05 -34.91
CA PHE A 199 8.18 -29.22 -34.58
C PHE A 199 9.05 -29.20 -35.84
N GLN A 200 8.56 -29.75 -36.97
CA GLN A 200 9.24 -29.64 -38.26
C GLN A 200 9.38 -28.18 -38.71
N ASP A 201 8.30 -27.38 -38.55
CA ASP A 201 8.33 -25.94 -38.82
C ASP A 201 9.33 -25.22 -37.91
N TRP A 202 9.32 -25.50 -36.60
CA TRP A 202 10.30 -24.93 -35.66
C TRP A 202 11.73 -25.30 -36.00
N GLN A 203 12.00 -26.52 -36.47
CA GLN A 203 13.32 -26.94 -36.89
C GLN A 203 13.76 -26.20 -38.16
N LYS A 204 12.85 -26.05 -39.14
CA LYS A 204 13.11 -25.32 -40.39
C LYS A 204 13.33 -23.82 -40.16
N GLU A 205 12.65 -23.23 -39.19
CA GLU A 205 12.83 -21.83 -38.76
C GLU A 205 14.08 -21.63 -37.87
N GLY A 206 14.76 -22.72 -37.48
CA GLY A 206 15.94 -22.66 -36.60
C GLY A 206 15.61 -22.32 -35.14
N ILE A 207 14.37 -22.56 -34.72
CA ILE A 207 13.90 -22.39 -33.33
C ILE A 207 14.35 -23.55 -32.46
N ILE A 208 14.36 -24.77 -33.02
CA ILE A 208 14.86 -25.99 -32.37
C ILE A 208 15.90 -26.67 -33.25
N GLU A 209 16.73 -27.50 -32.63
CA GLU A 209 17.72 -28.33 -33.31
C GLU A 209 17.61 -29.79 -32.88
N GLU A 210 18.12 -30.68 -33.73
CA GLU A 210 18.22 -32.09 -33.39
C GLU A 210 19.41 -32.31 -32.46
N VAL A 211 19.18 -32.98 -31.33
CA VAL A 211 20.22 -33.27 -30.33
C VAL A 211 20.56 -34.75 -30.40
N ASP A 212 21.86 -35.07 -30.37
CA ASP A 212 22.33 -36.46 -30.36
C ASP A 212 21.79 -37.19 -29.11
N PRO A 213 20.97 -38.26 -29.28
CA PRO A 213 20.41 -39.01 -28.16
C PRO A 213 21.44 -39.63 -27.22
N MET A 214 22.67 -39.84 -27.70
CA MET A 214 23.81 -40.41 -26.98
C MET A 214 24.74 -39.36 -26.35
N GLN A 215 24.47 -38.06 -26.56
CA GLN A 215 25.28 -37.01 -25.98
C GLN A 215 25.19 -37.00 -24.46
N GLU A 216 26.33 -36.88 -23.77
CA GLU A 216 26.35 -36.73 -22.32
C GLU A 216 25.59 -35.47 -21.90
N ILE A 217 24.68 -35.63 -20.93
CA ILE A 217 23.88 -34.53 -20.39
C ILE A 217 24.82 -33.62 -19.59
N LYS A 218 25.05 -32.42 -20.10
CA LYS A 218 25.89 -31.42 -19.43
C LYS A 218 25.14 -30.82 -18.24
N GLN A 219 25.90 -30.39 -17.23
CA GLN A 219 25.35 -29.66 -16.09
C GLN A 219 24.61 -28.40 -16.58
N GLY A 220 23.32 -28.28 -16.23
CA GLY A 220 22.44 -27.20 -16.69
C GLY A 220 21.46 -27.57 -17.81
N GLN A 221 21.49 -28.81 -18.32
CA GLN A 221 20.48 -29.30 -19.28
C GLN A 221 19.26 -29.91 -18.57
N HIS A 222 18.05 -29.61 -19.06
CA HIS A 222 16.78 -30.07 -18.49
C HIS A 222 15.75 -30.37 -19.60
N PHE A 223 15.08 -31.51 -19.52
CA PHE A 223 14.08 -31.98 -20.46
C PHE A 223 12.68 -31.63 -19.97
N LEU A 224 11.95 -30.82 -20.73
CA LEU A 224 10.59 -30.42 -20.41
C LEU A 224 9.56 -31.33 -21.08
N PRO A 225 8.64 -31.94 -20.31
CA PRO A 225 7.48 -32.59 -20.91
C PRO A 225 6.60 -31.56 -21.61
N HIS A 226 5.98 -31.95 -22.73
CA HIS A 226 5.05 -31.11 -23.47
C HIS A 226 3.75 -31.85 -23.80
N HIS A 227 2.70 -31.08 -24.10
CA HIS A 227 1.41 -31.61 -24.56
C HIS A 227 0.74 -30.64 -25.56
N PRO A 228 -0.16 -31.13 -26.43
CA PRO A 228 -0.86 -30.31 -27.39
C PRO A 228 -2.02 -29.55 -26.75
N VAL A 229 -2.18 -28.27 -27.13
CA VAL A 229 -3.41 -27.49 -26.90
C VAL A 229 -3.96 -27.03 -28.24
N TYR A 230 -5.18 -27.44 -28.56
CA TYR A 230 -5.87 -27.08 -29.79
C TYR A 230 -6.65 -25.78 -29.61
N LYS A 231 -6.54 -24.87 -30.58
CA LYS A 231 -7.33 -23.63 -30.63
C LYS A 231 -8.24 -23.66 -31.85
N GLU A 232 -9.55 -23.63 -31.62
CA GLU A 232 -10.53 -23.42 -32.67
C GLU A 232 -10.39 -21.99 -33.22
N ASN A 233 -10.34 -21.84 -34.56
CA ASN A 233 -10.22 -20.57 -35.28
C ASN A 233 -8.88 -19.82 -35.14
N SER A 234 -7.75 -20.52 -35.00
CA SER A 234 -6.40 -19.92 -35.05
C SER A 234 -5.64 -20.34 -36.31
N THR A 235 -4.75 -19.47 -36.80
CA THR A 235 -3.79 -19.79 -37.88
C THR A 235 -2.85 -20.93 -37.48
N THR A 236 -2.51 -21.04 -36.20
CA THR A 236 -1.79 -22.19 -35.61
C THR A 236 -2.79 -23.08 -34.87
N LYS A 237 -3.27 -24.15 -35.53
CA LYS A 237 -4.34 -25.02 -35.02
C LYS A 237 -3.97 -25.76 -33.73
N VAL A 238 -2.69 -26.06 -33.53
CA VAL A 238 -2.16 -26.77 -32.34
C VAL A 238 -0.92 -26.07 -31.81
N ARG A 239 -0.78 -26.00 -30.48
CA ARG A 239 0.39 -25.41 -29.82
C ARG A 239 0.99 -26.41 -28.82
N PRO A 240 2.29 -26.72 -28.90
CA PRO A 240 3.00 -27.42 -27.84
C PRO A 240 3.07 -26.54 -26.58
N VAL A 241 2.63 -27.09 -25.45
CA VAL A 241 2.72 -26.45 -24.12
C VAL A 241 3.67 -27.26 -23.25
N PHE A 242 4.76 -26.62 -22.84
CA PHE A 242 5.78 -27.20 -21.98
C PHE A 242 5.39 -27.05 -20.50
N ASP A 243 5.56 -28.12 -19.73
CA ASP A 243 5.23 -28.16 -18.30
C ASP A 243 6.49 -28.02 -17.43
N GLY A 244 6.85 -26.77 -17.12
CA GLY A 244 7.96 -26.45 -16.21
C GLY A 244 7.69 -26.78 -14.73
N SER A 245 6.49 -27.26 -14.39
CA SER A 245 6.15 -27.69 -13.03
C SER A 245 6.28 -29.21 -12.86
N ALA A 246 6.56 -29.94 -13.94
CA ALA A 246 6.74 -31.38 -13.89
C ALA A 246 7.99 -31.74 -13.08
N LYS A 247 7.83 -32.66 -12.13
CA LYS A 247 8.91 -33.18 -11.29
C LYS A 247 8.64 -34.61 -10.85
N GLU A 248 9.71 -35.31 -10.51
CA GLU A 248 9.63 -36.59 -9.84
C GLU A 248 9.42 -36.39 -8.33
N ARG A 249 9.14 -37.48 -7.61
CA ARG A 249 8.92 -37.39 -6.17
C ARG A 249 10.21 -36.94 -5.49
N ASN A 250 10.10 -35.91 -4.64
CA ASN A 250 11.21 -35.34 -3.86
C ASN A 250 12.32 -34.68 -4.69
N THR A 251 12.07 -34.27 -5.93
CA THR A 251 13.00 -33.44 -6.72
C THR A 251 12.38 -32.07 -7.02
N PRO A 252 13.18 -31.01 -7.22
CA PRO A 252 12.65 -29.71 -7.65
C PRO A 252 12.22 -29.76 -9.14
N SER A 253 11.20 -29.00 -9.52
CA SER A 253 10.94 -28.68 -10.94
C SER A 253 11.76 -27.48 -11.38
N ILE A 254 11.86 -27.22 -12.69
CA ILE A 254 12.51 -26.00 -13.18
C ILE A 254 11.84 -24.74 -12.59
N ASN A 255 10.51 -24.72 -12.47
CA ASN A 255 9.78 -23.60 -11.85
C ASN A 255 10.08 -23.40 -10.35
N ASP A 256 10.58 -24.43 -9.65
CA ASP A 256 11.01 -24.30 -8.25
C ASP A 256 12.41 -23.67 -8.14
N CYS A 257 13.18 -23.70 -9.24
CA CYS A 257 14.53 -23.16 -9.34
C CYS A 257 14.59 -21.78 -10.02
N LEU A 258 13.47 -21.30 -10.59
CA LEU A 258 13.37 -20.01 -11.28
C LEU A 258 12.63 -18.97 -10.45
N GLU A 259 13.04 -17.71 -10.55
CA GLU A 259 12.34 -16.58 -9.98
C GLU A 259 10.95 -16.43 -10.61
N LYS A 260 9.94 -16.23 -9.78
CA LYS A 260 8.54 -16.16 -10.22
C LYS A 260 8.16 -14.85 -10.92
N GLY A 261 9.09 -13.89 -10.98
CA GLY A 261 8.86 -12.55 -11.52
C GLY A 261 7.76 -11.77 -10.77
N PRO A 262 7.62 -10.46 -11.04
CA PRO A 262 6.50 -9.68 -10.54
C PRO A 262 5.17 -10.05 -11.23
N ASN A 263 4.06 -10.00 -10.49
CA ASN A 263 2.72 -10.22 -11.05
C ASN A 263 2.27 -9.01 -11.89
N LEU A 264 2.53 -9.03 -13.20
CA LEU A 264 2.19 -7.92 -14.09
C LEU A 264 0.68 -7.78 -14.36
N VAL A 265 -0.15 -8.78 -14.00
CA VAL A 265 -1.61 -8.70 -14.16
C VAL A 265 -2.18 -7.54 -13.34
N GLU A 266 -1.56 -7.24 -12.19
CA GLU A 266 -1.96 -6.13 -11.32
C GLU A 266 -1.73 -4.76 -11.97
N LEU A 267 -0.90 -4.68 -13.01
CA LEU A 267 -0.64 -3.45 -13.76
C LEU A 267 -1.65 -3.19 -14.87
N ILE A 268 -2.51 -4.16 -15.23
CA ILE A 268 -3.48 -4.02 -16.32
C ILE A 268 -4.42 -2.81 -16.07
N PRO A 269 -5.03 -2.64 -14.89
CA PRO A 269 -5.86 -1.47 -14.61
C PRO A 269 -5.09 -0.16 -14.81
N SER A 270 -3.86 -0.07 -14.31
CA SER A 270 -3.02 1.12 -14.39
C SER A 270 -2.54 1.42 -15.82
N LEU A 271 -2.30 0.39 -16.63
CA LEU A 271 -1.99 0.55 -18.06
C LEU A 271 -3.20 1.06 -18.85
N ILE A 272 -4.38 0.48 -18.60
CA ILE A 272 -5.62 0.91 -19.24
C ILE A 272 -6.02 2.32 -18.80
N ASN A 273 -5.88 2.64 -17.52
CA ASN A 273 -6.09 3.99 -17.00
C ASN A 273 -5.17 5.01 -17.70
N ARG A 274 -3.88 4.68 -17.89
CA ARG A 274 -2.94 5.53 -18.63
C ARG A 274 -3.29 5.66 -20.11
N PHE A 275 -3.81 4.60 -20.73
CA PHE A 275 -4.33 4.63 -22.10
C PHE A 275 -5.59 5.49 -22.22
N HIS A 276 -6.48 5.44 -21.21
CA HIS A 276 -7.69 6.26 -21.09
C HIS A 276 -7.34 7.75 -20.92
N VAL A 277 -6.45 8.12 -20.01
CA VAL A 277 -6.07 9.55 -19.88
C VAL A 277 -5.14 10.09 -21.00
N GLY A 278 -4.86 9.25 -22.01
CA GLY A 278 -4.12 9.61 -23.22
C GLY A 278 -2.61 9.76 -23.07
N LYS A 279 -2.01 9.17 -22.03
CA LYS A 279 -0.55 9.00 -21.97
C LYS A 279 -0.03 8.12 -23.13
N TYR A 280 -0.88 7.25 -23.65
CA TYR A 280 -0.61 6.34 -24.76
C TYR A 280 -1.72 6.46 -25.82
N GLY A 281 -1.45 6.08 -27.07
CA GLY A 281 -2.44 6.05 -28.17
C GLY A 281 -2.46 7.27 -29.08
N ARG A 282 -2.05 8.44 -28.59
CA ARG A 282 -1.90 9.68 -29.39
C ARG A 282 -0.48 10.22 -29.22
N GLN A 283 0.30 10.24 -30.30
CA GLN A 283 1.66 10.78 -30.34
C GLN A 283 1.86 11.56 -31.63
N HIS A 284 2.73 12.56 -31.60
CA HIS A 284 3.13 13.24 -32.83
C HIS A 284 3.84 12.25 -33.76
N LYS A 285 3.60 12.36 -35.07
CA LYS A 285 4.13 11.44 -36.10
C LYS A 285 5.64 11.18 -35.96
N LYS A 286 6.41 12.21 -35.61
CA LYS A 286 7.87 12.12 -35.39
C LYS A 286 8.24 11.31 -34.15
N GLU A 287 7.52 11.50 -33.05
CA GLU A 287 7.74 10.75 -31.80
C GLU A 287 7.37 9.29 -31.96
N LEU A 288 6.23 9.02 -32.63
CA LEU A 288 5.79 7.66 -32.91
C LEU A 288 6.79 6.90 -33.79
N ALA A 289 7.24 7.50 -34.90
CA ALA A 289 8.21 6.87 -35.79
C ALA A 289 9.53 6.57 -35.07
N ARG A 290 9.98 7.51 -34.22
CA ARG A 290 11.16 7.32 -33.38
C ARG A 290 10.96 6.18 -32.39
N PHE A 291 9.84 6.16 -31.66
CA PHE A 291 9.53 5.12 -30.68
C PHE A 291 9.46 3.72 -31.32
N ILE A 292 8.82 3.59 -32.48
CA ILE A 292 8.74 2.34 -33.24
C ILE A 292 10.14 1.87 -33.63
N SER A 293 10.94 2.77 -34.22
CA SER A 293 12.28 2.45 -34.69
C SER A 293 13.22 2.05 -33.54
N GLU A 294 13.23 2.83 -32.45
CA GLU A 294 14.05 2.54 -31.26
C GLU A 294 13.61 1.23 -30.60
N SER A 295 12.31 0.99 -30.45
CA SER A 295 11.79 -0.25 -29.85
C SER A 295 12.09 -1.48 -30.70
N GLN A 296 11.95 -1.37 -32.03
CA GLN A 296 12.29 -2.45 -32.96
C GLN A 296 13.80 -2.71 -32.96
N ALA A 297 14.63 -1.67 -33.03
CA ALA A 297 16.07 -1.82 -32.97
C ALA A 297 16.49 -2.50 -31.66
N LEU A 298 15.96 -2.03 -30.53
CA LEU A 298 16.24 -2.56 -29.20
C LEU A 298 15.83 -4.04 -29.08
N LEU A 299 14.58 -4.39 -29.38
CA LEU A 299 14.09 -5.75 -29.21
C LEU A 299 14.57 -6.73 -30.29
N SER A 300 14.99 -6.24 -31.46
CA SER A 300 15.59 -7.09 -32.49
C SER A 300 16.91 -7.72 -32.04
N THR A 301 17.65 -7.07 -31.13
CA THR A 301 18.87 -7.64 -30.51
C THR A 301 18.57 -8.94 -29.75
N ALA A 302 17.34 -9.07 -29.26
CA ALA A 302 16.82 -10.26 -28.58
C ALA A 302 16.02 -11.19 -29.51
N LYS A 303 16.12 -11.00 -30.83
CA LYS A 303 15.33 -11.73 -31.84
C LYS A 303 13.81 -11.57 -31.69
N PHE A 304 13.34 -10.57 -30.94
CA PHE A 304 11.93 -10.20 -30.89
C PHE A 304 11.61 -9.22 -32.00
N GLU A 305 10.96 -9.72 -33.05
CA GLU A 305 10.46 -8.88 -34.13
C GLU A 305 9.13 -8.24 -33.73
N LEU A 306 9.18 -6.98 -33.28
CA LEU A 306 7.98 -6.20 -33.02
C LEU A 306 7.23 -5.86 -34.31
N ARG A 307 5.98 -6.33 -34.40
CA ARG A 307 5.05 -6.13 -35.51
C ARG A 307 3.69 -5.65 -34.98
N GLY A 308 2.80 -5.19 -35.87
CA GLY A 308 1.40 -4.90 -35.53
C GLY A 308 1.18 -3.59 -34.75
N TRP A 309 1.91 -2.54 -35.11
CA TRP A 309 1.74 -1.20 -34.54
C TRP A 309 0.41 -0.58 -34.98
N GLU A 310 -0.39 -0.11 -34.03
CA GLU A 310 -1.67 0.58 -34.26
C GLU A 310 -1.67 1.92 -33.51
N HIS A 311 -2.19 2.97 -34.13
CA HIS A 311 -2.21 4.33 -33.58
C HIS A 311 -3.42 5.12 -34.12
N SER A 312 -3.88 6.15 -33.39
CA SER A 312 -4.92 7.05 -33.90
C SER A 312 -4.46 7.74 -35.21
N PRO A 313 -5.37 8.02 -36.16
CA PRO A 313 -5.02 8.73 -37.38
C PRO A 313 -4.39 10.09 -37.09
N THR A 314 -3.29 10.41 -37.78
CA THR A 314 -2.75 11.79 -37.85
C THR A 314 -3.54 12.60 -38.88
N GLU A 315 -3.65 13.91 -38.69
CA GLU A 315 -4.48 14.85 -39.48
C GLU A 315 -4.41 14.66 -41.02
N ASP A 316 -3.28 14.17 -41.55
CA ASP A 316 -3.04 13.97 -42.99
C ASP A 316 -3.61 12.67 -43.62
N LYS A 317 -4.31 11.79 -42.87
CA LYS A 317 -4.82 10.50 -43.41
C LYS A 317 -6.31 10.27 -43.12
N ILE A 318 -7.15 11.23 -43.51
CA ILE A 318 -8.62 11.12 -43.35
C ILE A 318 -9.25 10.21 -44.43
N GLU A 319 -8.54 9.86 -45.49
CA GLU A 319 -9.14 9.32 -46.74
C GLU A 319 -9.41 7.80 -46.78
N GLU A 320 -9.06 7.01 -45.77
CA GLU A 320 -9.46 5.58 -45.70
C GLU A 320 -10.19 5.26 -44.39
N ARG A 321 -11.39 5.81 -44.20
CA ARG A 321 -12.24 5.44 -43.05
C ARG A 321 -13.07 4.20 -43.34
N GLN A 322 -12.59 3.04 -42.91
CA GLN A 322 -13.51 2.02 -42.41
C GLN A 322 -14.04 2.52 -41.06
N GLU A 323 -15.28 2.98 -41.01
CA GLU A 323 -15.88 3.69 -39.86
C GLU A 323 -15.88 2.91 -38.52
N ASP A 324 -15.60 1.60 -38.54
CA ASP A 324 -15.63 0.70 -37.37
C ASP A 324 -14.39 -0.20 -37.23
N ARG A 325 -13.19 0.30 -37.54
CA ARG A 325 -11.95 -0.47 -37.29
C ARG A 325 -11.66 -0.56 -35.78
N LYS A 326 -12.00 -1.69 -35.15
CA LYS A 326 -11.84 -1.98 -33.71
C LYS A 326 -10.69 -2.96 -33.43
N PHE A 327 -9.87 -2.70 -32.40
CA PHE A 327 -8.74 -3.54 -31.99
C PHE A 327 -8.81 -3.93 -30.52
N PRO A 328 -8.37 -5.15 -30.17
CA PRO A 328 -8.23 -5.55 -28.78
C PRO A 328 -7.05 -4.80 -28.12
N VAL A 329 -7.33 -4.08 -27.03
CA VAL A 329 -6.34 -3.41 -26.18
C VAL A 329 -6.55 -3.87 -24.74
N LEU A 330 -5.65 -4.72 -24.26
CA LEU A 330 -5.65 -5.25 -22.89
C LEU A 330 -7.02 -5.80 -22.42
N GLY A 331 -7.82 -6.36 -23.33
CA GLY A 331 -9.14 -6.94 -23.04
C GLY A 331 -10.35 -6.03 -23.34
N LEU A 332 -10.14 -4.77 -23.73
CA LEU A 332 -11.17 -3.87 -24.28
C LEU A 332 -11.05 -3.77 -25.81
N LEU A 333 -12.06 -3.21 -26.47
CA LEU A 333 -12.02 -2.90 -27.91
C LEU A 333 -11.85 -1.40 -28.11
N TRP A 334 -10.81 -1.00 -28.84
CA TRP A 334 -10.53 0.38 -29.22
C TRP A 334 -10.91 0.64 -30.67
N ASN A 335 -11.83 1.57 -30.91
CA ASN A 335 -12.19 2.09 -32.22
C ASN A 335 -11.23 3.24 -32.59
N LEU A 336 -10.39 3.06 -33.61
CA LEU A 336 -9.38 4.07 -33.99
C LEU A 336 -10.02 5.34 -34.57
N PRO A 337 -10.94 5.27 -35.57
CA PRO A 337 -11.53 6.47 -36.16
C PRO A 337 -12.30 7.35 -35.16
N LYS A 338 -13.04 6.74 -34.23
CA LYS A 338 -13.86 7.46 -33.24
C LYS A 338 -13.11 7.77 -31.94
N ASP A 339 -11.93 7.18 -31.76
CA ASP A 339 -11.16 7.15 -30.52
C ASP A 339 -11.99 6.75 -29.28
N THR A 340 -12.80 5.69 -29.41
CA THR A 340 -13.65 5.18 -28.32
C THR A 340 -13.22 3.79 -27.86
N MET A 341 -13.43 3.50 -26.57
CA MET A 341 -13.33 2.18 -25.97
C MET A 341 -14.71 1.54 -25.81
N SER A 342 -14.77 0.23 -25.98
CA SER A 342 -15.96 -0.59 -25.83
C SER A 342 -15.59 -1.97 -25.27
N LEU A 343 -16.59 -2.72 -24.79
CA LEU A 343 -16.39 -4.07 -24.25
C LEU A 343 -16.34 -5.11 -25.37
N ASP A 344 -15.50 -6.14 -25.23
CA ASP A 344 -15.52 -7.28 -26.17
C ASP A 344 -16.60 -8.30 -25.77
N MET A 345 -17.78 -8.18 -26.38
CA MET A 345 -18.89 -9.08 -26.11
C MET A 345 -18.93 -10.31 -27.03
N LYS A 346 -18.01 -10.47 -27.99
CA LYS A 346 -18.08 -11.56 -28.99
C LYS A 346 -18.04 -12.94 -28.35
N SER A 347 -17.29 -13.09 -27.25
CA SER A 347 -17.15 -14.36 -26.52
C SER A 347 -18.35 -14.71 -25.62
N LEU A 348 -19.18 -13.73 -25.27
CA LEU A 348 -20.33 -13.87 -24.37
C LEU A 348 -21.60 -14.38 -25.06
N MET A 349 -21.64 -14.35 -26.39
CA MET A 349 -22.79 -14.73 -27.22
C MET A 349 -22.86 -16.23 -27.55
N LYS A 350 -21.92 -17.05 -27.05
CA LYS A 350 -21.99 -18.51 -27.24
C LYS A 350 -23.09 -19.11 -26.36
N GLU A 351 -23.90 -19.99 -26.94
CA GLU A 351 -24.88 -20.77 -26.19
C GLU A 351 -24.17 -21.67 -25.17
N ASP A 352 -24.41 -21.42 -23.89
CA ASP A 352 -23.93 -22.30 -22.82
C ASP A 352 -24.98 -23.41 -22.60
N LYS A 353 -24.72 -24.62 -23.10
CA LYS A 353 -25.58 -25.80 -22.90
C LYS A 353 -25.61 -26.22 -21.42
N GLY A 354 -26.71 -26.85 -20.99
CA GLY A 354 -26.86 -27.43 -19.65
C GLY A 354 -27.43 -26.47 -18.58
N PRO A 355 -27.71 -26.99 -17.37
CA PRO A 355 -28.38 -26.25 -16.30
C PRO A 355 -27.55 -25.05 -15.84
N THR A 356 -28.23 -24.05 -15.28
CA THR A 356 -27.56 -22.89 -14.69
C THR A 356 -27.03 -23.29 -13.32
N THR A 357 -25.71 -23.09 -13.13
CA THR A 357 -24.96 -23.43 -11.90
C THR A 357 -24.21 -22.21 -11.37
N LYS A 358 -23.73 -22.26 -10.12
CA LYS A 358 -22.87 -21.18 -9.57
C LYS A 358 -21.62 -20.94 -10.43
N ARG A 359 -21.00 -22.02 -10.93
CA ARG A 359 -19.84 -21.93 -11.82
C ARG A 359 -20.19 -21.20 -13.11
N LYS A 360 -21.37 -21.47 -13.67
CA LYS A 360 -21.88 -20.80 -14.87
C LYS A 360 -22.03 -19.30 -14.64
N ILE A 361 -22.76 -18.90 -13.59
CA ILE A 361 -22.93 -17.47 -13.21
C ILE A 361 -21.57 -16.78 -13.07
N LEU A 362 -20.67 -17.34 -12.25
CA LEU A 362 -19.34 -16.75 -12.04
C LEU A 362 -18.57 -16.61 -13.36
N SER A 363 -18.54 -17.67 -14.16
CA SER A 363 -17.82 -17.66 -15.44
C SER A 363 -18.36 -16.62 -16.42
N THR A 364 -19.69 -16.46 -16.51
CA THR A 364 -20.32 -15.48 -17.41
C THR A 364 -20.04 -14.05 -16.96
N VAL A 365 -20.11 -13.75 -15.66
CA VAL A 365 -19.79 -12.40 -15.14
C VAL A 365 -18.33 -12.05 -15.37
N HIS A 366 -17.42 -12.99 -15.11
CA HIS A 366 -15.99 -12.75 -15.26
C HIS A 366 -15.51 -12.70 -16.71
N ARG A 367 -16.31 -13.17 -17.68
CA ARG A 367 -16.06 -12.92 -19.12
C ARG A 367 -16.25 -11.45 -19.50
N ILE A 368 -17.01 -10.68 -18.72
CA ILE A 368 -17.14 -9.23 -18.90
C ILE A 368 -15.88 -8.59 -18.32
N PHE A 369 -14.87 -8.42 -19.17
CA PHE A 369 -13.61 -7.82 -18.76
C PHE A 369 -13.71 -6.29 -18.80
N ASP A 370 -13.86 -5.69 -17.62
CA ASP A 370 -14.00 -4.24 -17.46
C ASP A 370 -13.15 -3.73 -16.28
N PRO A 371 -11.87 -3.44 -16.54
CA PRO A 371 -10.94 -2.98 -15.52
C PRO A 371 -11.16 -1.52 -15.12
N ILE A 372 -11.88 -0.71 -15.89
CA ILE A 372 -12.22 0.67 -15.50
C ILE A 372 -13.48 0.68 -14.62
N GLY A 373 -14.47 -0.16 -14.93
CA GLY A 373 -15.70 -0.34 -14.17
C GLY A 373 -16.92 0.36 -14.79
N PHE A 374 -16.91 0.65 -16.09
CA PHE A 374 -18.04 1.24 -16.81
C PHE A 374 -19.34 0.41 -16.74
N SER A 375 -19.20 -0.91 -16.74
CA SER A 375 -20.26 -1.91 -16.65
C SER A 375 -20.51 -2.41 -15.22
N CYS A 376 -19.83 -1.85 -14.22
CA CYS A 376 -19.98 -2.32 -12.85
C CYS A 376 -21.43 -2.31 -12.34
N PRO A 377 -22.32 -1.34 -12.68
CA PRO A 377 -23.74 -1.42 -12.32
C PRO A 377 -24.43 -2.69 -12.85
N VAL A 378 -24.10 -3.10 -14.07
CA VAL A 378 -24.69 -4.28 -14.72
C VAL A 378 -24.16 -5.57 -14.15
N THR A 379 -22.88 -5.62 -13.79
CA THR A 379 -22.28 -6.83 -13.21
C THR A 379 -22.67 -7.05 -11.74
N LEU A 380 -23.43 -6.16 -11.11
CA LEU A 380 -23.80 -6.29 -9.70
C LEU A 380 -24.80 -7.42 -9.44
N GLU A 381 -25.90 -7.46 -10.20
CA GLU A 381 -26.99 -8.43 -10.02
C GLU A 381 -26.47 -9.88 -9.95
N PRO A 382 -25.66 -10.38 -10.90
CA PRO A 382 -25.19 -11.76 -10.83
C PRO A 382 -24.18 -12.01 -9.70
N LYS A 383 -23.46 -10.98 -9.20
CA LYS A 383 -22.66 -11.09 -7.96
C LYS A 383 -23.56 -11.27 -6.74
N CYS A 384 -24.69 -10.57 -6.69
CA CYS A 384 -25.71 -10.73 -5.64
C CYS A 384 -26.37 -12.12 -5.72
N LEU A 385 -26.73 -12.60 -6.92
CA LEU A 385 -27.25 -13.97 -7.12
C LEU A 385 -26.27 -15.04 -6.63
N LEU A 386 -24.98 -14.86 -6.91
CA LEU A 386 -23.95 -15.78 -6.41
C LEU A 386 -23.88 -15.78 -4.88
N GLN A 387 -24.06 -14.61 -4.25
CA GLN A 387 -24.17 -14.51 -2.78
C GLN A 387 -25.42 -15.21 -2.23
N GLU A 388 -26.56 -15.06 -2.88
CA GLU A 388 -27.79 -15.79 -2.54
C GLU A 388 -27.57 -17.31 -2.59
N CYS A 389 -26.90 -17.81 -3.63
CA CYS A 389 -26.56 -19.23 -3.75
C CYS A 389 -25.66 -19.73 -2.60
N TRP A 390 -24.74 -18.88 -2.08
CA TRP A 390 -23.93 -19.23 -0.91
C TRP A 390 -24.77 -19.29 0.37
N LYS A 391 -25.74 -18.38 0.55
CA LYS A 391 -26.67 -18.42 1.70
C LYS A 391 -27.51 -19.70 1.71
N LEU A 392 -27.83 -20.24 0.53
CA LEU A 392 -28.55 -21.51 0.37
C LEU A 392 -27.67 -22.76 0.52
N GLY A 393 -26.34 -22.62 0.65
CA GLY A 393 -25.43 -23.76 0.83
C GLY A 393 -25.27 -24.66 -0.41
N LEU A 394 -25.59 -24.16 -1.62
CA LEU A 394 -25.52 -24.95 -2.86
C LEU A 394 -24.06 -25.29 -3.24
N SER A 395 -23.82 -26.40 -3.96
CA SER A 395 -22.48 -26.75 -4.47
C SER A 395 -22.17 -26.01 -5.79
N TRP A 396 -20.91 -26.03 -6.25
CA TRP A 396 -20.48 -25.26 -7.44
C TRP A 396 -21.19 -25.66 -8.74
N ASP A 397 -21.47 -26.95 -8.89
CA ASP A 397 -21.97 -27.56 -10.12
C ASP A 397 -23.42 -28.09 -9.96
N ALA A 398 -24.08 -27.80 -8.83
CA ALA A 398 -25.50 -28.08 -8.64
C ALA A 398 -26.38 -27.14 -9.48
N GLU A 399 -27.48 -27.68 -9.99
CA GLU A 399 -28.55 -26.92 -10.63
C GLU A 399 -29.18 -25.94 -9.63
N LEU A 400 -29.39 -24.70 -10.07
CA LEU A 400 -29.91 -23.63 -9.22
C LEU A 400 -31.45 -23.61 -9.18
N PRO A 401 -32.05 -23.14 -8.07
CA PRO A 401 -33.49 -22.91 -7.98
C PRO A 401 -34.02 -22.04 -9.12
N LEU A 402 -35.24 -22.35 -9.59
CA LEU A 402 -35.88 -21.71 -10.74
C LEU A 402 -35.85 -20.17 -10.65
N LEU A 403 -36.15 -19.60 -9.48
CA LEU A 403 -36.16 -18.15 -9.27
C LEU A 403 -34.79 -17.48 -9.51
N ILE A 404 -33.69 -18.13 -9.13
CA ILE A 404 -32.33 -17.62 -9.35
C ILE A 404 -31.97 -17.76 -10.82
N THR A 405 -32.31 -18.90 -11.43
CA THR A 405 -32.09 -19.17 -12.84
C THR A 405 -32.82 -18.15 -13.72
N GLU A 406 -34.11 -17.87 -13.47
CA GLU A 406 -34.89 -16.90 -14.24
C GLU A 406 -34.32 -15.47 -14.15
N ARG A 407 -33.89 -15.04 -12.96
CA ARG A 407 -33.24 -13.73 -12.79
C ARG A 407 -31.93 -13.64 -13.57
N PHE A 408 -31.10 -14.68 -13.49
CA PHE A 408 -29.83 -14.73 -14.23
C PHE A 408 -30.04 -14.73 -15.75
N GLU A 409 -30.98 -15.52 -16.27
CA GLU A 409 -31.27 -15.56 -17.70
C GLU A 409 -31.87 -14.23 -18.19
N ARG A 410 -32.73 -13.58 -17.40
CA ARG A 410 -33.26 -12.24 -17.73
C ARG A 410 -32.14 -11.20 -17.81
N TRP A 411 -31.19 -11.25 -16.87
CA TRP A 411 -29.99 -10.42 -16.92
C TRP A 411 -29.15 -10.71 -18.17
N LYS A 412 -28.88 -11.99 -18.45
CA LYS A 412 -28.08 -12.44 -19.60
C LYS A 412 -28.70 -12.04 -20.95
N MET A 413 -30.02 -12.11 -21.09
CA MET A 413 -30.74 -11.69 -22.30
C MET A 413 -30.55 -10.21 -22.65
N LYS A 414 -30.40 -9.34 -21.65
CA LYS A 414 -30.19 -7.90 -21.86
C LYS A 414 -28.72 -7.55 -22.14
N LEU A 415 -27.80 -8.44 -21.79
CA LEU A 415 -26.35 -8.21 -21.87
C LEU A 415 -25.83 -7.77 -23.26
N PRO A 416 -26.36 -8.25 -24.40
CA PRO A 416 -25.92 -7.81 -25.73
C PRO A 416 -26.08 -6.30 -25.98
N LYS A 417 -26.93 -5.62 -25.21
CA LYS A 417 -27.10 -4.16 -25.29
C LYS A 417 -25.82 -3.41 -24.90
N LEU A 418 -24.92 -4.01 -24.12
CA LEU A 418 -23.61 -3.43 -23.81
C LEU A 418 -22.72 -3.22 -25.05
N ASN A 419 -23.02 -3.83 -26.20
CA ASN A 419 -22.30 -3.56 -27.46
C ASN A 419 -22.43 -2.11 -27.93
N ALA A 420 -23.50 -1.42 -27.50
CA ALA A 420 -23.71 0.00 -27.82
C ALA A 420 -22.93 0.94 -26.89
N LEU A 421 -22.25 0.41 -25.87
CA LEU A 421 -21.42 1.20 -24.96
C LEU A 421 -20.13 1.62 -25.68
N GLU A 422 -20.06 2.86 -26.12
CA GLU A 422 -18.87 3.49 -26.70
C GLU A 422 -18.46 4.67 -25.82
N ILE A 423 -17.26 4.59 -25.24
CA ILE A 423 -16.79 5.55 -24.25
C ILE A 423 -15.58 6.25 -24.83
N PRO A 424 -15.54 7.60 -24.86
CA PRO A 424 -14.37 8.33 -25.33
C PRO A 424 -13.12 7.80 -24.64
N ARG A 425 -12.13 7.34 -25.42
CA ARG A 425 -10.89 6.83 -24.86
C ARG A 425 -10.16 7.99 -24.21
N TYR A 426 -9.90 9.06 -24.95
CA TYR A 426 -9.05 10.13 -24.49
C TYR A 426 -9.80 11.10 -23.58
N VAL A 427 -9.43 11.11 -22.30
CA VAL A 427 -10.09 12.01 -21.34
C VAL A 427 -9.81 13.49 -21.60
N ARG A 428 -8.71 13.84 -22.29
CA ARG A 428 -8.22 15.23 -22.37
C ARG A 428 -8.40 15.94 -23.72
N GLU A 429 -9.12 15.37 -24.68
CA GLU A 429 -9.25 15.99 -26.02
C GLU A 429 -9.94 17.37 -25.97
N ASP A 430 -10.92 17.51 -25.07
CA ASP A 430 -11.68 18.74 -24.87
C ASP A 430 -11.08 19.66 -23.79
N PHE A 431 -9.93 19.30 -23.21
CA PHE A 431 -9.29 20.08 -22.17
C PHE A 431 -8.24 20.99 -22.80
N ALA A 432 -8.47 22.30 -22.76
CA ALA A 432 -7.45 23.28 -23.12
C ALA A 432 -6.20 23.08 -22.24
N GLU A 433 -5.02 23.44 -22.74
CA GLU A 433 -3.77 23.35 -21.95
C GLU A 433 -3.87 24.12 -20.61
N ASP A 434 -4.69 25.17 -20.59
CA ASP A 434 -4.97 26.01 -19.43
C ASP A 434 -6.19 25.56 -18.58
N SER A 435 -6.76 24.39 -18.87
CA SER A 435 -7.95 23.91 -18.16
C SER A 435 -7.67 23.66 -16.67
N LYS A 436 -8.58 24.16 -15.83
CA LYS A 436 -8.59 23.88 -14.39
C LYS A 436 -9.16 22.48 -14.15
N LEU A 437 -8.34 21.59 -13.62
CA LEU A 437 -8.72 20.21 -13.34
C LEU A 437 -9.21 20.04 -11.90
N SER A 438 -10.14 19.11 -11.71
CA SER A 438 -10.61 18.68 -10.38
C SER A 438 -11.09 17.22 -10.41
N ILE A 439 -10.87 16.50 -9.32
CA ILE A 439 -11.23 15.09 -9.16
C ILE A 439 -12.43 14.98 -8.23
N HIS A 440 -13.43 14.21 -8.62
CA HIS A 440 -14.65 14.02 -7.84
C HIS A 440 -14.89 12.54 -7.55
N VAL A 441 -14.87 12.17 -6.27
CA VAL A 441 -15.04 10.80 -5.80
C VAL A 441 -16.40 10.68 -5.12
N PHE A 442 -17.29 9.86 -5.67
CA PHE A 442 -18.62 9.63 -5.14
C PHE A 442 -18.70 8.27 -4.47
N CYS A 443 -19.28 8.22 -3.28
CA CYS A 443 -19.43 7.01 -2.49
C CYS A 443 -20.91 6.80 -2.15
N ASP A 444 -21.38 5.57 -2.28
CA ASP A 444 -22.74 5.20 -1.92
C ASP A 444 -22.83 3.75 -1.44
N ALA A 445 -23.85 3.45 -0.64
CA ALA A 445 -24.13 2.11 -0.17
C ALA A 445 -25.62 1.80 -0.02
N SER A 446 -26.01 0.63 -0.53
CA SER A 446 -27.29 0.00 -0.32
C SER A 446 -27.18 -1.21 0.62
N GLN A 447 -28.30 -1.82 0.97
CA GLN A 447 -28.31 -3.07 1.75
C GLN A 447 -27.62 -4.24 1.00
N SER A 448 -27.58 -4.18 -0.34
CA SER A 448 -27.08 -5.25 -1.20
C SER A 448 -25.62 -5.05 -1.57
N ALA A 449 -25.16 -3.82 -1.73
CA ALA A 449 -23.82 -3.51 -2.20
C ALA A 449 -23.41 -2.08 -1.85
N TYR A 450 -22.13 -1.78 -2.01
CA TYR A 450 -21.57 -0.46 -1.83
C TYR A 450 -20.59 -0.18 -2.96
N ALA A 451 -20.50 1.08 -3.37
CA ALA A 451 -19.82 1.47 -4.60
C ALA A 451 -19.11 2.82 -4.47
N THR A 452 -18.16 3.00 -5.39
CA THR A 452 -17.45 4.26 -5.60
C THR A 452 -17.25 4.49 -7.08
N CYS A 453 -17.44 5.73 -7.54
CA CYS A 453 -17.01 6.19 -8.86
C CYS A 453 -16.17 7.47 -8.76
N ILE A 454 -15.23 7.62 -9.68
CA ILE A 454 -14.26 8.73 -9.74
C ILE A 454 -14.40 9.40 -11.10
N PHE A 455 -14.63 10.70 -11.08
CA PHE A 455 -14.71 11.54 -12.27
C PHE A 455 -13.56 12.54 -12.31
N LEU A 456 -13.07 12.81 -13.52
CA LEU A 456 -12.23 13.97 -13.82
C LEU A 456 -13.12 15.05 -14.41
N ARG A 457 -13.09 16.23 -13.80
CA ARG A 457 -13.71 17.44 -14.31
C ARG A 457 -12.62 18.37 -14.81
N ALA A 458 -12.80 18.94 -15.99
CA ALA A 458 -11.99 20.05 -16.47
C ALA A 458 -12.85 21.22 -16.89
N GLU A 459 -12.38 22.41 -16.56
CA GLU A 459 -13.04 23.66 -16.84
C GLU A 459 -12.08 24.55 -17.64
N SER A 460 -12.52 24.94 -18.84
CA SER A 460 -11.91 25.99 -19.66
C SER A 460 -12.82 27.23 -19.67
N ALA A 461 -12.39 28.31 -20.32
CA ALA A 461 -13.20 29.54 -20.41
C ALA A 461 -14.56 29.31 -21.11
N ASP A 462 -14.60 28.39 -22.09
CA ASP A 462 -15.76 28.19 -22.96
C ASP A 462 -16.51 26.88 -22.71
N ASN A 463 -15.91 25.91 -21.98
CA ASN A 463 -16.50 24.59 -21.80
C ASN A 463 -16.13 23.94 -20.46
N THR A 464 -17.05 23.15 -19.91
CA THR A 464 -16.78 22.26 -18.77
C THR A 464 -17.20 20.84 -19.11
N SER A 465 -16.24 19.92 -19.05
CA SER A 465 -16.47 18.51 -19.31
C SER A 465 -16.11 17.65 -18.11
N CYS A 466 -16.78 16.51 -18.01
CA CYS A 466 -16.67 15.57 -16.92
C CYS A 466 -16.66 14.16 -17.49
N GLN A 467 -15.77 13.31 -16.99
CA GLN A 467 -15.66 11.95 -17.48
C GLN A 467 -15.24 10.98 -16.38
N LEU A 468 -15.83 9.79 -16.38
CA LEU A 468 -15.50 8.70 -15.47
C LEU A 468 -14.08 8.19 -15.75
N ILE A 469 -13.25 8.17 -14.71
CA ILE A 469 -11.92 7.58 -14.73
C ILE A 469 -11.98 6.13 -14.26
N GLN A 470 -12.69 5.87 -13.15
CA GLN A 470 -12.70 4.56 -12.52
C GLN A 470 -13.93 4.38 -11.63
N ALA A 471 -14.49 3.18 -11.62
CA ALA A 471 -15.57 2.80 -10.71
C ALA A 471 -15.45 1.36 -10.22
N ARG A 472 -15.98 1.11 -9.02
CA ARG A 472 -16.02 -0.22 -8.40
C ARG A 472 -17.27 -0.37 -7.56
N ASN A 473 -17.82 -1.57 -7.55
CA ASN A 473 -18.82 -2.00 -6.57
C ASN A 473 -18.41 -3.29 -5.87
N ARG A 474 -18.92 -3.49 -4.67
CA ARG A 474 -18.76 -4.71 -3.88
C ARG A 474 -20.07 -5.08 -3.24
N VAL A 475 -20.39 -6.38 -3.30
CA VAL A 475 -21.55 -6.93 -2.59
C VAL A 475 -21.36 -6.73 -1.09
N ALA A 476 -22.42 -6.34 -0.40
CA ALA A 476 -22.44 -6.15 1.04
C ALA A 476 -22.03 -7.46 1.76
N PRO A 477 -21.35 -7.40 2.91
CA PRO A 477 -20.91 -8.60 3.63
C PRO A 477 -22.08 -9.53 3.99
N LEU A 478 -21.83 -10.86 3.97
CA LEU A 478 -22.83 -11.85 4.40
C LEU A 478 -23.30 -11.64 5.84
N LYS A 479 -22.38 -11.21 6.71
CA LYS A 479 -22.72 -10.78 8.08
C LYS A 479 -23.42 -9.43 8.00
N LYS A 480 -24.70 -9.39 8.38
CA LYS A 480 -25.49 -8.16 8.42
C LYS A 480 -24.77 -7.09 9.23
N ILE A 481 -24.63 -5.92 8.61
CA ILE A 481 -24.12 -4.69 9.21
C ILE A 481 -25.12 -3.57 8.91
N SER A 482 -25.11 -2.51 9.71
CA SER A 482 -26.01 -1.37 9.54
C SER A 482 -25.69 -0.58 8.26
N ILE A 483 -26.68 0.10 7.70
CA ILE A 483 -26.52 0.97 6.52
C ILE A 483 -25.45 2.04 6.75
N PRO A 484 -25.41 2.77 7.89
CA PRO A 484 -24.33 3.69 8.20
C PRO A 484 -22.92 3.08 8.15
N ARG A 485 -22.78 1.82 8.58
CA ARG A 485 -21.50 1.10 8.47
C ARG A 485 -21.16 0.70 7.03
N LEU A 486 -22.16 0.42 6.19
CA LEU A 486 -21.98 0.16 4.77
C LEU A 486 -21.58 1.45 4.02
N GLU A 487 -22.20 2.57 4.36
CA GLU A 487 -21.84 3.90 3.85
C GLU A 487 -20.40 4.27 4.24
N LEU A 488 -19.98 3.98 5.47
CA LEU A 488 -18.58 4.17 5.86
C LEU A 488 -17.63 3.23 5.09
N LEU A 489 -18.07 2.01 4.72
CA LEU A 489 -17.30 1.11 3.87
C LEU A 489 -17.20 1.63 2.43
N SER A 490 -18.24 2.23 1.86
CA SER A 490 -18.17 2.88 0.55
C SER A 490 -17.14 4.01 0.57
N CYS A 491 -17.17 4.86 1.60
CA CYS A 491 -16.17 5.91 1.81
C CYS A 491 -14.74 5.36 1.94
N THR A 492 -14.56 4.24 2.66
CA THR A 492 -13.26 3.60 2.82
C THR A 492 -12.71 3.09 1.48
N ILE A 493 -13.56 2.49 0.65
CA ILE A 493 -13.17 2.05 -0.69
C ILE A 493 -12.90 3.25 -1.59
N GLY A 494 -13.70 4.31 -1.49
CA GLY A 494 -13.48 5.53 -2.25
C GLY A 494 -12.12 6.17 -1.97
N ALA A 495 -11.73 6.25 -0.70
CA ALA A 495 -10.40 6.73 -0.30
C ALA A 495 -9.27 5.88 -0.90
N ARG A 496 -9.38 4.54 -0.84
CA ARG A 496 -8.38 3.61 -1.42
C ARG A 496 -8.30 3.72 -2.93
N LEU A 497 -9.45 3.70 -3.60
CA LEU A 497 -9.56 3.75 -5.05
C LEU A 497 -8.97 5.06 -5.57
N ALA A 498 -9.38 6.18 -4.97
CA ALA A 498 -8.86 7.51 -5.31
C ALA A 498 -7.34 7.57 -5.16
N LYS A 499 -6.80 7.13 -4.02
CA LYS A 499 -5.34 7.14 -3.81
C LYS A 499 -4.59 6.34 -4.87
N ALA A 500 -5.06 5.14 -5.21
CA ALA A 500 -4.45 4.30 -6.22
C ALA A 500 -4.53 4.96 -7.61
N THR A 501 -5.73 5.35 -8.05
CA THR A 501 -5.96 5.94 -9.37
C THR A 501 -5.15 7.24 -9.56
N ILE A 502 -5.12 8.12 -8.57
CA ILE A 502 -4.42 9.41 -8.65
C ILE A 502 -2.91 9.22 -8.76
N SER A 503 -2.34 8.31 -7.94
CA SER A 503 -0.90 8.03 -7.98
C SER A 503 -0.47 7.32 -9.27
N GLU A 504 -1.32 6.46 -9.84
CA GLU A 504 -1.04 5.82 -11.12
C GLU A 504 -1.05 6.80 -12.30
N LEU A 505 -1.92 7.81 -12.23
CA LEU A 505 -2.11 8.79 -13.29
C LEU A 505 -1.22 10.03 -13.14
N GLY A 506 -0.52 10.19 -12.00
CA GLY A 506 0.32 11.35 -11.72
C GLY A 506 -0.49 12.63 -11.51
N LEU A 507 -1.67 12.52 -10.88
CA LEU A 507 -2.63 13.62 -10.69
C LEU A 507 -2.61 14.20 -9.27
N GLU A 508 -1.53 14.01 -8.50
CA GLU A 508 -1.46 14.33 -7.06
C GLU A 508 -1.62 15.82 -6.75
N LYS A 509 -1.38 16.69 -7.72
CA LYS A 509 -1.49 18.15 -7.57
C LYS A 509 -2.89 18.69 -7.88
N ILE A 510 -3.80 17.83 -8.34
CA ILE A 510 -5.15 18.24 -8.76
C ILE A 510 -6.07 18.30 -7.52
N PRO A 511 -6.87 19.37 -7.35
CA PRO A 511 -7.89 19.44 -6.31
C PRO A 511 -8.83 18.23 -6.33
N ILE A 512 -9.15 17.70 -5.15
CA ILE A 512 -10.02 16.53 -5.00
C ILE A 512 -11.19 16.82 -4.06
N PHE A 513 -12.37 16.30 -4.42
CA PHE A 513 -13.59 16.40 -3.64
C PHE A 513 -14.19 15.00 -3.45
N TYR A 514 -14.51 14.66 -2.20
CA TYR A 514 -15.19 13.41 -1.85
C TYR A 514 -16.65 13.70 -1.51
N TRP A 515 -17.55 12.88 -2.03
CA TRP A 515 -18.99 13.08 -1.96
C TRP A 515 -19.68 11.84 -1.42
N SER A 516 -20.57 12.03 -0.45
CA SER A 516 -21.46 10.98 0.06
C SER A 516 -22.78 11.62 0.51
N ASP A 517 -23.86 10.87 0.40
CA ASP A 517 -25.18 11.20 0.96
C ASP A 517 -25.37 10.73 2.41
N SER A 518 -24.37 10.04 2.97
CA SER A 518 -24.39 9.60 4.35
C SER A 518 -23.92 10.71 5.30
N MET A 519 -24.88 11.40 5.92
CA MET A 519 -24.58 12.36 6.97
C MET A 519 -23.85 11.72 8.17
N ASN A 520 -24.18 10.46 8.50
CA ASN A 520 -23.55 9.73 9.61
C ASN A 520 -22.08 9.39 9.32
N ALA A 521 -21.78 8.84 8.12
CA ALA A 521 -20.42 8.51 7.75
C ALA A 521 -19.56 9.78 7.65
N LEU A 522 -20.08 10.86 7.04
CA LEU A 522 -19.39 12.15 6.96
C LEU A 522 -19.10 12.72 8.35
N TYR A 523 -20.05 12.65 9.27
CA TYR A 523 -19.85 13.10 10.64
C TYR A 523 -18.72 12.34 11.35
N TRP A 524 -18.65 11.02 11.18
CA TRP A 524 -17.55 10.21 11.71
C TRP A 524 -16.20 10.52 11.04
N ILE A 525 -16.17 10.77 9.74
CA ILE A 525 -14.93 11.08 9.01
C ILE A 525 -14.37 12.43 9.46
N LYS A 526 -15.23 13.44 9.61
CA LYS A 526 -14.83 14.79 10.02
C LYS A 526 -14.32 14.86 11.46
N ARG A 527 -14.79 13.96 12.35
CA ARG A 527 -14.42 13.96 13.77
C ARG A 527 -13.51 12.80 14.18
N ASN A 528 -12.48 13.10 14.95
CA ASN A 528 -11.59 12.10 15.53
C ASN A 528 -11.99 11.74 16.98
N ASP A 529 -13.24 11.29 17.17
CA ASP A 529 -13.74 10.89 18.49
C ASP A 529 -13.41 9.42 18.81
N ASN A 530 -13.69 8.99 20.04
CA ASN A 530 -13.49 7.62 20.53
C ASN A 530 -14.59 6.66 20.02
N TRP A 531 -14.58 6.40 18.72
CA TRP A 531 -15.53 5.50 18.06
C TRP A 531 -15.31 4.03 18.43
N ALA A 532 -16.35 3.21 18.26
CA ALA A 532 -16.25 1.76 18.32
C ALA A 532 -15.26 1.24 17.27
N THR A 533 -14.65 0.08 17.53
CA THR A 533 -13.51 -0.43 16.77
C THR A 533 -13.74 -0.48 15.25
N PHE A 534 -14.95 -0.84 14.82
CA PHE A 534 -15.29 -0.85 13.40
C PHE A 534 -15.18 0.54 12.78
N VAL A 535 -15.91 1.52 13.33
CA VAL A 535 -15.93 2.90 12.82
C VAL A 535 -14.55 3.54 12.96
N TYR A 536 -13.91 3.41 14.13
CA TYR A 536 -12.58 3.95 14.40
C TYR A 536 -11.54 3.51 13.36
N ASN A 537 -11.44 2.21 13.09
CA ASN A 537 -10.43 1.70 12.15
C ASN A 537 -10.64 2.21 10.71
N ARG A 538 -11.90 2.33 10.25
CA ARG A 538 -12.20 2.86 8.90
C ARG A 538 -11.98 4.37 8.83
N VAL A 539 -12.43 5.11 9.84
CA VAL A 539 -12.19 6.57 9.92
C VAL A 539 -10.69 6.86 9.94
N LEU A 540 -9.91 6.15 10.75
CA LEU A 540 -8.46 6.33 10.82
C LEU A 540 -7.79 6.07 9.47
N GLU A 541 -8.22 5.04 8.76
CA GLU A 541 -7.74 4.76 7.40
C GLU A 541 -8.13 5.85 6.40
N ILE A 542 -9.40 6.27 6.37
CA ILE A 542 -9.87 7.34 5.47
C ILE A 542 -9.07 8.62 5.73
N ARG A 543 -8.86 9.00 6.99
CA ARG A 543 -8.11 10.20 7.39
C ARG A 543 -6.61 10.09 7.12
N LYS A 544 -6.06 8.87 6.99
CA LYS A 544 -4.68 8.66 6.55
C LYS A 544 -4.53 8.85 5.05
N LEU A 545 -5.57 8.53 4.28
CA LEU A 545 -5.56 8.56 2.82
C LEU A 545 -6.08 9.89 2.23
N THR A 546 -6.91 10.62 2.98
CA THR A 546 -7.67 11.79 2.51
C THR A 546 -7.70 12.87 3.58
N ASN A 547 -7.91 14.13 3.17
CA ASN A 547 -8.16 15.22 4.09
C ASN A 547 -9.66 15.25 4.49
N PRO A 548 -10.02 15.27 5.78
CA PRO A 548 -11.41 15.33 6.23
C PRO A 548 -12.23 16.51 5.67
N GLU A 549 -11.58 17.63 5.37
CA GLU A 549 -12.26 18.84 4.85
C GLU A 549 -12.69 18.70 3.39
N ASP A 550 -12.11 17.76 2.64
CA ASP A 550 -12.47 17.51 1.24
C ASP A 550 -13.78 16.71 1.11
N TRP A 551 -14.32 16.21 2.23
CA TRP A 551 -15.55 15.42 2.28
C TRP A 551 -16.80 16.30 2.39
N ARG A 552 -17.69 16.15 1.41
CA ARG A 552 -18.89 16.95 1.20
C ARG A 552 -20.12 16.06 1.15
N HIS A 553 -21.24 16.64 1.58
CA HIS A 553 -22.54 15.99 1.49
C HIS A 553 -23.25 16.36 0.19
N ILE A 554 -23.95 15.39 -0.38
CA ILE A 554 -24.86 15.55 -1.53
C ILE A 554 -26.15 14.78 -1.27
N SER A 555 -27.26 15.19 -1.91
CA SER A 555 -28.47 14.37 -1.90
C SER A 555 -28.25 13.05 -2.63
N GLY A 556 -28.81 11.95 -2.11
CA GLY A 556 -28.74 10.63 -2.76
C GLY A 556 -29.30 10.64 -4.19
N THR A 557 -30.32 11.45 -4.47
CA THR A 557 -30.87 11.64 -5.83
C THR A 557 -29.89 12.25 -6.84
N LEU A 558 -28.86 12.93 -6.35
CA LEU A 558 -27.81 13.56 -7.15
C LEU A 558 -26.50 12.77 -7.12
N ASN A 559 -26.47 11.64 -6.41
CA ASN A 559 -25.29 10.82 -6.19
C ASN A 559 -25.11 9.79 -7.34
N PRO A 560 -24.13 9.95 -8.24
CA PRO A 560 -23.91 9.00 -9.32
C PRO A 560 -23.42 7.63 -8.83
N ALA A 561 -22.99 7.49 -7.57
CA ALA A 561 -22.61 6.20 -6.99
C ALA A 561 -23.80 5.31 -6.62
N ASP A 562 -25.04 5.84 -6.65
CA ASP A 562 -26.29 5.08 -6.46
C ASP A 562 -26.47 4.01 -7.55
N LEU A 563 -26.20 4.37 -8.81
CA LEU A 563 -26.30 3.45 -9.94
C LEU A 563 -25.44 2.17 -9.76
N PRO A 564 -24.12 2.25 -9.44
CA PRO A 564 -23.32 1.05 -9.17
C PRO A 564 -23.57 0.37 -7.81
N SER A 565 -24.22 1.02 -6.83
CA SER A 565 -24.53 0.43 -5.51
C SER A 565 -25.88 -0.32 -5.50
N LEU A 566 -26.84 0.10 -6.33
CA LEU A 566 -28.13 -0.55 -6.56
C LEU A 566 -28.08 -1.54 -7.71
N GLY A 567 -27.25 -1.23 -8.73
CA GLY A 567 -27.15 -1.98 -9.97
C GLY A 567 -28.15 -1.49 -11.01
N SER A 568 -27.92 -1.88 -12.26
CA SER A 568 -28.80 -1.56 -13.38
C SER A 568 -28.81 -2.70 -14.38
N ASN A 569 -29.78 -2.72 -15.29
CA ASN A 569 -29.65 -3.59 -16.46
C ASN A 569 -28.85 -2.91 -17.57
N ALA A 570 -28.39 -3.70 -18.55
CA ALA A 570 -27.52 -3.22 -19.63
C ALA A 570 -28.16 -2.14 -20.50
N GLU A 571 -29.48 -2.19 -20.70
CA GLU A 571 -30.18 -1.21 -21.52
C GLU A 571 -30.31 0.15 -20.82
N GLU A 572 -30.64 0.14 -19.53
CA GLU A 572 -30.67 1.35 -18.70
C GLU A 572 -29.29 1.99 -18.59
N LEU A 573 -28.23 1.17 -18.42
CA LEU A 573 -26.86 1.67 -18.33
C LEU A 573 -26.47 2.47 -19.57
N VAL A 574 -26.72 1.92 -20.76
CA VAL A 574 -26.36 2.57 -22.03
C VAL A 574 -27.13 3.88 -22.22
N LYS A 575 -28.42 3.93 -21.81
CA LYS A 575 -29.23 5.15 -21.88
C LYS A 575 -28.83 6.21 -20.86
N SER A 576 -28.22 5.82 -19.74
CA SER A 576 -27.91 6.74 -18.64
C SER A 576 -26.75 7.70 -18.92
N LEU A 577 -25.85 7.35 -19.85
CA LEU A 577 -24.60 8.08 -20.11
C LEU A 577 -23.80 8.39 -18.81
N TRP A 578 -23.89 7.53 -17.80
CA TRP A 578 -23.36 7.82 -16.46
C TRP A 578 -21.85 8.08 -16.41
N TRP A 579 -21.11 7.63 -17.45
CA TRP A 579 -19.68 7.91 -17.60
C TRP A 579 -19.37 9.37 -17.90
N GLU A 580 -20.36 10.19 -18.23
CA GLU A 580 -20.23 11.64 -18.38
C GLU A 580 -20.37 12.43 -17.08
N GLY A 581 -20.71 11.73 -15.99
CA GLY A 581 -20.94 12.32 -14.67
C GLY A 581 -22.27 13.09 -14.57
N PRO A 582 -22.64 13.51 -13.37
CA PRO A 582 -23.86 14.26 -13.15
C PRO A 582 -23.78 15.68 -13.73
N ASN A 583 -24.88 16.15 -14.35
CA ASN A 583 -24.93 17.44 -15.03
C ASN A 583 -24.50 18.64 -14.16
N TRP A 584 -24.81 18.62 -12.87
CA TRP A 584 -24.47 19.71 -11.95
C TRP A 584 -22.95 19.89 -11.77
N LEU A 585 -22.12 18.86 -12.04
CA LEU A 585 -20.66 19.03 -12.02
C LEU A 585 -20.18 19.94 -13.15
N ARG A 586 -20.97 20.14 -14.21
CA ARG A 586 -20.62 21.07 -15.29
C ARG A 586 -20.92 22.53 -14.92
N MET A 587 -21.61 22.76 -13.81
CA MET A 587 -21.91 24.11 -13.32
C MET A 587 -20.70 24.70 -12.56
N PRO A 588 -20.66 26.03 -12.37
CA PRO A 588 -19.70 26.69 -11.49
C PRO A 588 -19.72 26.12 -10.06
N ILE A 589 -18.60 26.23 -9.35
CA ILE A 589 -18.42 25.65 -8.01
C ILE A 589 -19.42 26.22 -6.98
N GLU A 590 -19.87 27.45 -7.20
CA GLU A 590 -20.84 28.16 -6.37
C GLU A 590 -22.24 27.53 -6.44
N ASP A 591 -22.57 26.89 -7.56
CA ASP A 591 -23.87 26.26 -7.82
C ASP A 591 -23.88 24.77 -7.46
N TRP A 592 -22.78 24.23 -6.95
CA TRP A 592 -22.73 22.82 -6.57
C TRP A 592 -23.68 22.52 -5.39
N PRO A 593 -24.41 21.40 -5.43
CA PRO A 593 -25.39 21.05 -4.43
C PRO A 593 -24.69 20.61 -3.14
N VAL A 594 -24.38 21.58 -2.27
CA VAL A 594 -23.86 21.34 -0.93
C VAL A 594 -24.99 21.59 0.06
N SER A 595 -25.31 20.58 0.87
CA SER A 595 -26.28 20.73 1.96
C SER A 595 -25.62 20.56 3.32
N GLU A 596 -26.23 21.20 4.32
CA GLU A 596 -25.79 21.08 5.70
C GLU A 596 -25.99 19.65 6.21
N THR A 597 -25.00 19.18 6.97
CA THR A 597 -24.99 17.83 7.54
C THR A 597 -25.51 17.85 8.97
N ILE A 598 -26.69 17.29 9.21
CA ILE A 598 -27.18 17.00 10.56
C ILE A 598 -27.24 15.48 10.71
N PRO A 599 -26.31 14.86 11.44
CA PRO A 599 -26.31 13.40 11.60
C PRO A 599 -27.49 12.96 12.47
N ASP A 600 -27.82 11.67 12.35
CA ASP A 600 -28.65 11.01 13.34
C ASP A 600 -27.80 10.77 14.60
N PHE A 601 -28.06 11.55 15.64
CA PHE A 601 -27.29 11.48 16.89
C PHE A 601 -27.48 10.15 17.62
N ASP A 602 -28.58 9.43 17.45
CA ASP A 602 -28.77 8.11 18.08
C ASP A 602 -27.85 7.09 17.42
N VAL A 603 -27.78 7.09 16.09
CA VAL A 603 -26.83 6.27 15.33
C VAL A 603 -25.40 6.60 15.74
N VAL A 604 -25.03 7.87 15.73
CA VAL A 604 -23.67 8.32 16.08
C VAL A 604 -23.30 7.95 17.51
N ASN A 605 -24.19 8.20 18.48
CA ASN A 605 -23.93 7.93 19.89
C ASN A 605 -23.88 6.42 20.18
N SER A 606 -24.61 5.59 19.42
CA SER A 606 -24.50 4.13 19.52
C SER A 606 -23.09 3.61 19.19
N GLU A 607 -22.35 4.32 18.33
CA GLU A 607 -20.99 4.00 17.93
C GLU A 607 -19.93 4.69 18.79
N LYS A 608 -20.30 5.53 19.76
CA LYS A 608 -19.33 6.04 20.75
C LYS A 608 -19.01 4.96 21.76
N ARG A 609 -17.72 4.73 22.01
CA ARG A 609 -17.31 3.86 23.12
C ARG A 609 -17.76 4.53 24.42
N LYS A 610 -18.63 3.85 25.18
CA LYS A 610 -19.06 4.29 26.50
C LYS A 610 -17.82 4.41 27.40
N SER A 611 -17.41 5.62 27.73
CA SER A 611 -16.54 5.85 28.87
C SER A 611 -17.37 5.60 30.12
N ILE A 612 -16.95 4.67 30.97
CA ILE A 612 -17.58 4.48 32.28
C ILE A 612 -17.18 5.69 33.13
N VAL A 613 -17.99 6.74 33.09
CA VAL A 613 -17.87 7.87 34.01
C VAL A 613 -18.73 7.53 35.22
N SER A 614 -18.08 7.13 36.32
CA SER A 614 -18.74 7.04 37.63
C SER A 614 -19.07 8.46 38.07
N VAL A 615 -20.34 8.85 37.96
CA VAL A 615 -20.85 10.09 38.56
C VAL A 615 -21.10 9.79 40.04
N THR A 616 -20.27 10.33 40.92
CA THR A 616 -20.52 10.33 42.37
C THR A 616 -21.39 11.54 42.68
N ASN A 617 -22.70 11.33 42.83
CA ASN A 617 -23.58 12.34 43.44
C ASN A 617 -23.07 12.62 44.85
N THR A 618 -22.51 13.80 45.07
CA THR A 618 -22.06 14.22 46.40
C THR A 618 -23.21 14.99 47.04
N THR A 619 -24.13 14.29 47.70
CA THR A 619 -24.90 14.92 48.76
C THR A 619 -23.98 15.07 49.96
N THR A 620 -23.91 16.28 50.52
CA THR A 620 -23.13 16.62 51.72
C THR A 620 -23.78 16.00 52.96
N GLU A 621 -24.00 14.69 52.95
CA GLU A 621 -24.56 13.98 54.09
C GLU A 621 -23.47 13.66 55.11
N GLN A 622 -23.83 13.80 56.38
CA GLN A 622 -22.99 13.45 57.52
C GLN A 622 -22.41 12.04 57.32
N LEU A 623 -21.12 11.87 57.62
CA LEU A 623 -20.49 10.57 57.57
C LEU A 623 -21.21 9.63 58.54
N GLU A 624 -22.02 8.71 57.99
CA GLU A 624 -22.98 7.86 58.71
C GLU A 624 -22.35 7.03 59.85
N TYR A 625 -21.03 6.81 59.82
CA TYR A 625 -20.34 6.08 60.88
C TYR A 625 -20.15 6.87 62.18
N PHE A 626 -20.29 8.20 62.17
CA PHE A 626 -20.19 9.01 63.39
C PHE A 626 -21.28 8.65 64.42
N SER A 627 -22.47 8.25 63.97
CA SER A 627 -23.57 7.82 64.84
C SER A 627 -23.49 6.34 65.26
N LYS A 628 -22.66 5.53 64.60
CA LYS A 628 -22.58 4.07 64.79
C LYS A 628 -21.41 3.62 65.68
N VAL A 629 -20.52 4.53 66.07
CA VAL A 629 -19.29 4.21 66.84
C VAL A 629 -19.32 4.83 68.22
N SER A 630 -19.35 3.99 69.27
CA SER A 630 -19.45 4.42 70.67
C SER A 630 -18.12 4.76 71.36
N SER A 631 -16.99 4.66 70.65
CA SER A 631 -15.65 4.94 71.21
C SER A 631 -14.92 5.97 70.36
N PHE A 632 -14.55 7.10 70.99
CA PHE A 632 -13.77 8.16 70.34
C PHE A 632 -12.48 7.63 69.74
N ARG A 633 -11.72 6.81 70.49
CA ARG A 633 -10.48 6.19 70.00
C ARG A 633 -10.71 5.31 68.77
N LYS A 634 -11.82 4.58 68.72
CA LYS A 634 -12.19 3.75 67.56
C LYS A 634 -12.57 4.63 66.36
N MET A 635 -13.33 5.71 66.61
CA MET A 635 -13.73 6.68 65.59
C MET A 635 -12.51 7.37 64.97
N THR A 636 -11.57 7.88 65.78
CA THR A 636 -10.32 8.49 65.31
C THR A 636 -9.52 7.54 64.43
N ARG A 637 -9.41 6.25 64.81
CA ARG A 637 -8.70 5.25 64.00
C ARG A 637 -9.40 4.96 62.68
N ILE A 638 -10.73 4.86 62.67
CA ILE A 638 -11.51 4.66 61.44
C ILE A 638 -11.31 5.85 60.50
N THR A 639 -11.44 7.08 60.99
CA THR A 639 -11.22 8.30 60.21
C THR A 639 -9.79 8.39 59.67
N ALA A 640 -8.78 8.04 60.48
CA ALA A 640 -7.38 7.98 60.04
C ALA A 640 -7.15 6.95 58.93
N TRP A 641 -7.78 5.77 59.02
CA TRP A 641 -7.71 4.77 57.95
C TRP A 641 -8.38 5.24 56.66
N ILE A 642 -9.50 5.96 56.75
CA ILE A 642 -10.17 6.57 55.59
C ILE A 642 -9.23 7.60 54.93
N PHE A 643 -8.59 8.46 55.71
CA PHE A 643 -7.62 9.45 55.20
C PHE A 643 -6.41 8.79 54.55
N ARG A 644 -5.85 7.74 55.17
CA ARG A 644 -4.74 6.98 54.60
C ARG A 644 -5.15 6.31 53.28
N PHE A 645 -6.34 5.72 53.21
CA PHE A 645 -6.87 5.14 51.97
C PHE A 645 -6.97 6.20 50.87
N TYR A 646 -7.60 7.35 51.18
CA TYR A 646 -7.75 8.46 50.25
C TYR A 646 -6.40 8.97 49.73
N LYS A 647 -5.41 9.14 50.63
CA LYS A 647 -4.06 9.58 50.26
C LYS A 647 -3.37 8.54 49.38
N ASN A 648 -3.35 7.28 49.81
CA ASN A 648 -2.71 6.19 49.06
C ASN A 648 -3.36 5.96 47.68
N ALA A 649 -4.66 6.18 47.52
CA ALA A 649 -5.36 6.08 46.24
C ALA A 649 -4.88 7.13 45.22
N LYS A 650 -4.38 8.28 45.69
CA LYS A 650 -3.83 9.37 44.88
C LYS A 650 -2.32 9.31 44.72
N THR A 651 -1.65 8.34 45.32
CA THR A 651 -0.19 8.25 45.37
C THR A 651 0.34 7.01 44.63
N GLN A 652 1.52 7.14 44.01
CA GLN A 652 2.21 6.04 43.34
C GLN A 652 2.55 4.90 44.33
N LYS A 653 2.57 3.66 43.85
CA LYS A 653 2.66 2.45 44.70
C LYS A 653 3.86 2.45 45.66
N LYS A 654 5.00 3.03 45.25
CA LYS A 654 6.25 3.07 46.03
C LYS A 654 6.19 4.01 47.25
N GLU A 655 5.30 5.00 47.24
CA GLU A 655 5.20 6.04 48.28
C GLU A 655 3.97 5.85 49.20
N ARG A 656 3.25 4.74 49.04
CA ARG A 656 2.06 4.44 49.86
C ARG A 656 2.48 4.06 51.28
N LYS A 657 1.83 4.67 52.27
CA LYS A 657 2.01 4.30 53.68
C LYS A 657 1.29 2.98 53.98
N GLY A 658 2.02 2.01 54.53
CA GLY A 658 1.51 0.72 55.02
C GLY A 658 1.73 0.55 56.54
N GLY A 659 1.29 -0.57 57.12
CA GLY A 659 1.51 -0.89 58.53
C GLY A 659 0.58 -0.14 59.51
N SER A 660 1.00 0.03 60.76
CA SER A 660 0.21 0.75 61.80
C SER A 660 0.00 2.23 61.46
N LEU A 661 -1.08 2.83 61.98
CA LEU A 661 -1.33 4.28 61.89
C LEU A 661 -0.26 5.05 62.67
N ASP A 662 0.26 6.11 62.07
CA ASP A 662 1.21 7.00 62.74
C ASP A 662 0.49 8.08 63.57
N LEU A 663 1.26 8.82 64.37
CA LEU A 663 0.71 9.85 65.27
C LEU A 663 0.12 11.04 64.50
N GLU A 664 0.69 11.39 63.34
CA GLU A 664 0.22 12.50 62.51
C GLU A 664 -1.15 12.19 61.89
N GLU A 665 -1.35 10.95 61.44
CA GLU A 665 -2.62 10.47 60.89
C GLU A 665 -3.72 10.43 61.95
N LEU A 666 -3.36 10.04 63.18
CA LEU A 666 -4.29 10.06 64.31
C LEU A 666 -4.64 11.49 64.73
N ASP A 667 -3.66 12.40 64.81
CA ASP A 667 -3.88 13.82 65.13
C ASP A 667 -4.74 14.52 64.07
N ALA A 668 -4.46 14.28 62.79
CA ALA A 668 -5.26 14.84 61.69
C ALA A 668 -6.71 14.34 61.71
N ALA A 669 -6.91 13.04 61.97
CA ALA A 669 -8.24 12.45 62.11
C ALA A 669 -8.98 13.02 63.32
N GLU A 670 -8.30 13.16 64.46
CA GLU A 670 -8.86 13.73 65.68
C GLU A 670 -9.32 15.17 65.46
N LYS A 671 -8.46 16.01 64.89
CA LYS A 671 -8.78 17.41 64.56
C LYS A 671 -9.96 17.51 63.60
N PHE A 672 -10.04 16.63 62.60
CA PHE A 672 -11.16 16.60 61.67
C PHE A 672 -12.48 16.28 62.37
N ILE A 673 -12.50 15.23 63.20
CA ILE A 673 -13.69 14.87 63.97
C ILE A 673 -14.13 16.02 64.86
N LEU A 674 -13.20 16.62 65.60
CA LEU A 674 -13.49 17.75 66.49
C LEU A 674 -14.06 18.95 65.72
N LYS A 675 -13.52 19.27 64.54
CA LYS A 675 -14.07 20.33 63.68
C LYS A 675 -15.50 20.03 63.23
N GLN A 676 -15.77 18.79 62.81
CA GLN A 676 -17.11 18.38 62.37
C GLN A 676 -18.13 18.45 63.51
N VAL A 677 -17.76 17.96 64.70
CA VAL A 677 -18.61 18.05 65.89
C VAL A 677 -18.83 19.51 66.29
N GLN A 678 -17.78 20.33 66.31
CA GLN A 678 -17.91 21.74 66.64
C GLN A 678 -18.77 22.50 65.63
N SER A 679 -18.66 22.21 64.33
CA SER A 679 -19.52 22.83 63.31
C SER A 679 -20.99 22.40 63.43
N GLN A 680 -21.27 21.21 63.97
CA GLN A 680 -22.63 20.73 64.18
C GLN A 680 -23.24 21.28 65.48
N CYS A 681 -22.45 21.33 66.55
CA CYS A 681 -22.95 21.72 67.87
C CYS A 681 -22.90 23.23 68.13
N PHE A 682 -22.06 23.98 67.43
CA PHE A 682 -21.84 25.41 67.67
C PHE A 682 -22.11 26.28 66.43
N SER A 683 -23.01 25.84 65.55
CA SER A 683 -23.42 26.57 64.35
C SER A 683 -24.27 27.80 64.69
N GLY A 684 -23.63 28.88 65.13
CA GLY A 684 -24.21 30.22 65.23
C GLY A 684 -24.33 30.73 66.66
N ASN A 685 -23.52 31.75 67.01
CA ASN A 685 -23.69 32.76 68.07
C ASN A 685 -24.32 32.37 69.43
N GLU A 686 -24.32 31.10 69.84
CA GLU A 686 -24.59 30.73 71.22
C GLU A 686 -23.42 31.18 72.09
N LYS A 687 -23.68 32.16 72.95
CA LYS A 687 -22.75 32.56 74.01
C LYS A 687 -22.58 31.40 74.97
N LEU A 688 -21.58 30.56 74.72
CA LEU A 688 -21.05 29.67 75.75
C LEU A 688 -20.67 30.56 76.95
N ASN A 689 -21.22 30.30 78.13
CA ASN A 689 -20.89 31.01 79.39
C ASN A 689 -19.45 30.72 79.89
N LEU A 690 -18.53 30.44 78.95
CA LEU A 690 -17.14 30.07 79.15
C LEU A 690 -16.29 30.97 78.24
N GLN A 691 -15.16 31.46 78.74
CA GLN A 691 -14.22 32.19 77.89
C GLN A 691 -13.60 31.22 76.89
N THR A 692 -13.91 31.32 75.61
CA THR A 692 -13.35 30.47 74.55
C THR A 692 -12.37 31.22 73.64
N PHE A 693 -11.55 30.50 72.89
CA PHE A 693 -10.69 31.02 71.82
C PHE A 693 -10.50 29.94 70.73
N LEU A 694 -10.21 30.35 69.50
CA LEU A 694 -9.78 29.44 68.45
C LEU A 694 -8.27 29.22 68.54
N ASP A 695 -7.82 27.98 68.52
CA ASP A 695 -6.39 27.66 68.46
C ASP A 695 -5.82 27.78 67.04
N SER A 696 -4.52 27.51 66.87
CA SER A 696 -3.84 27.54 65.57
C SER A 696 -4.38 26.52 64.56
N ASP A 697 -5.04 25.46 65.04
CA ASP A 697 -5.67 24.44 64.19
C ASP A 697 -7.11 24.82 63.82
N GLY A 698 -7.65 25.94 64.33
CA GLY A 698 -9.02 26.40 64.09
C GLY A 698 -10.07 25.64 64.91
N LEU A 699 -9.68 25.05 66.05
CA LEU A 699 -10.58 24.41 67.00
C LEU A 699 -10.97 25.37 68.13
N LEU A 700 -12.24 25.38 68.49
CA LEU A 700 -12.74 26.15 69.63
C LEU A 700 -12.30 25.50 70.94
N ARG A 701 -11.57 26.23 71.79
CA ARG A 701 -11.07 25.78 73.09
C ARG A 701 -11.51 26.70 74.21
N ILE A 702 -11.57 26.16 75.44
CA ILE A 702 -11.88 26.94 76.65
C ILE A 702 -10.58 27.49 77.26
N LYS A 703 -10.59 28.75 77.67
CA LYS A 703 -9.51 29.37 78.45
C LYS A 703 -9.50 28.77 79.86
N THR A 704 -8.39 28.16 80.23
CA THR A 704 -8.15 27.60 81.56
C THR A 704 -6.86 28.20 82.15
N LYS A 705 -6.60 27.99 83.45
CA LYS A 705 -5.31 28.39 84.05
C LYS A 705 -4.10 27.72 83.36
N ILE A 706 -4.31 26.59 82.68
CA ILE A 706 -3.28 25.87 81.90
C ILE A 706 -3.02 26.59 80.57
N SER A 707 -4.04 27.13 79.90
CA SER A 707 -3.86 27.85 78.62
C SER A 707 -3.16 29.22 78.77
N GLN A 708 -3.03 29.74 80.00
CA GLN A 708 -2.29 30.97 80.31
C GLN A 708 -0.82 30.75 80.69
N ARG A 709 -0.36 29.50 80.87
CA ARG A 709 1.08 29.23 81.02
C ARG A 709 1.75 29.43 79.68
N ARG A 710 2.25 30.65 79.40
CA ARG A 710 3.28 30.86 78.36
C ARG A 710 4.38 29.82 78.62
N ARG A 711 4.64 28.94 77.64
CA ARG A 711 5.89 28.18 77.60
C ARG A 711 7.02 29.20 77.67
N ARG A 712 7.74 29.25 78.79
CA ARG A 712 9.10 29.79 78.78
C ARG A 712 9.87 28.85 77.85
N THR A 713 10.29 29.37 76.70
CA THR A 713 11.28 28.76 75.81
C THR A 713 12.53 28.40 76.62
N PRO A 714 13.13 27.22 76.42
CA PRO A 714 14.57 27.13 76.30
C PRO A 714 15.01 27.81 75.00
#